data_AF-C3XJK4-F1
#
_entry.id   AF-C3XJK4-F1
#
_cell.length_a   1.000
_cell.length_b   1.000
_cell.length_c   1.000
_cell.angle_alpha   90.00
_cell.angle_beta   90.00
_cell.angle_gamma   90.00
#
_symmetry.space_group_name_H-M   'P 1'
#
loop_
_entity.id
_entity.type
_entity.pdbx_description
1 polymer ?
#
loop_
_entity_poly.entity_id
_entity_poly.type
_entity_poly.pdbx_seq_one_letter_code
_entity_poly.pdbx_strand_id
1 'polypeptide(L)'
;MSGKNWGMKLKGKAFILSGILLKRVQTKYLCVSVFGTTLLLCNVGYAEDKWLEAGGRSDWTVVCHSFACHLGGESAYDKLSIYGGDGTGSYNFSSIKLETNNFGGERGLTIESHNPHNGTITIDDLYTSHTGAVGFGGSVSINANTKIGGLAHNNAGGGTTLTVNVGREVSVGKLGGQNPTAISVQFTKNLEIDRVSFNQNGLAGSQGKINLNAKNVTIGKAAGRLSQVLNVYAEENIVAKDVYFDGIDGVGGFAVIPKSEIRFNANNGGFTSDSIKGMGHSNIFVNTKKDIVVGNVGFAVDICITQACAGWIELNSKEGDVIVKSVTGGTANESGIGSFNTLQIKGNNFYAGKVEAISLVTSLNNSYLDLSGVKNTTFIDDLQFRNGTLKAKNFHFNNFTVWKANANRVGFEHPTDGSAYTTVSENIGKSFINNLSMEIGTSHTADSAALWFKGGGDILNINYVAARPTSYINFGDIKQVNINELSAMEADIYMKTGIFNTITNKKGQTIITNGASKITANALNVNELLHIKDSSKHSGVMKIELNGSEEIKQEFDKYLNVGVDSKDLKNMSGDEIAEIIKKAEANGSNGNTTDYKNASGTYITTSDGKHYLVLPDIMTNENITNSTGQVANGGNILIEQTELTKGALNNYGKILIDDGFVDGNKPTLYLTGNLNNHNTIDLGANGHIEVTGNFNNKGKILFSIQANPNDSNNEIKNASMNIKGKATLDISPGSTGALQADIADSKTLSSISNQLNGSNAVEYKLITAESISYTYTQGDYTTTFDKGTNG
;
A
#
# COMPACT_ATOMS: atom_id res chain seq x y z
N MET A 1 7.99 4.34 62.85
CA MET A 1 8.10 5.81 62.76
C MET A 1 6.83 6.31 62.10
N SER A 2 6.12 7.17 62.82
CA SER A 2 4.72 7.63 62.69
C SER A 2 4.47 8.56 61.49
N GLY A 3 3.27 8.69 60.91
CA GLY A 3 1.94 8.19 61.25
C GLY A 3 0.93 8.58 60.15
N LYS A 4 -0.09 7.73 59.96
CA LYS A 4 -1.17 7.80 58.96
C LYS A 4 -2.33 8.70 59.42
N ASN A 5 -2.99 9.33 58.43
CA ASN A 5 -4.40 9.73 58.30
C ASN A 5 -5.05 10.51 59.47
N TRP A 6 -6.09 11.28 59.15
CA TRP A 6 -7.41 11.32 59.82
C TRP A 6 -8.27 12.31 59.02
N GLY A 7 -9.31 11.79 58.37
CA GLY A 7 -10.35 12.60 57.76
C GLY A 7 -11.33 13.11 58.82
N MET A 8 -11.92 14.28 58.59
CA MET A 8 -13.09 14.73 59.34
C MET A 8 -14.22 15.15 58.42
N LYS A 9 -15.39 14.64 58.81
CA LYS A 9 -16.68 14.62 58.12
C LYS A 9 -17.33 16.00 58.04
N LEU A 10 -17.87 16.30 56.86
CA LEU A 10 -18.97 17.24 56.64
C LEU A 10 -20.22 16.82 57.42
N LYS A 11 -20.81 17.73 58.21
CA LYS A 11 -22.25 17.75 58.55
C LYS A 11 -22.75 19.19 58.81
N GLY A 12 -23.48 19.71 57.82
CA GLY A 12 -24.69 20.55 57.87
C GLY A 12 -24.81 21.77 58.81
N LYS A 13 -25.10 22.94 58.22
CA LYS A 13 -26.44 23.59 58.24
C LYS A 13 -26.40 24.94 57.47
N ALA A 14 -27.31 25.10 56.50
CA ALA A 14 -27.76 26.39 55.97
C ALA A 14 -28.72 27.05 57.00
N PHE A 15 -28.88 28.38 57.15
CA PHE A 15 -29.57 29.34 56.26
C PHE A 15 -29.41 30.80 56.81
N ILE A 16 -29.23 31.77 55.89
CA ILE A 16 -29.86 33.10 55.68
C ILE A 16 -30.22 34.05 56.86
N LEU A 17 -29.80 35.33 56.77
CA LEU A 17 -30.60 36.59 56.65
C LEU A 17 -29.61 37.80 56.71
N SER A 18 -29.27 38.47 55.60
CA SER A 18 -29.98 39.54 54.86
C SER A 18 -30.02 40.92 55.54
N GLY A 19 -29.44 41.91 54.87
CA GLY A 19 -30.00 43.26 54.69
C GLY A 19 -29.92 44.22 55.87
N ILE A 20 -29.04 45.21 55.76
CA ILE A 20 -29.26 46.64 56.06
C ILE A 20 -27.98 47.39 55.63
N LEU A 21 -28.17 48.56 55.01
CA LEU A 21 -27.13 49.55 54.61
C LEU A 21 -26.42 49.36 53.27
N LEU A 22 -27.21 49.19 52.21
CA LEU A 22 -26.95 49.88 50.95
C LEU A 22 -27.98 51.01 50.83
N LYS A 23 -27.62 52.20 51.32
CA LYS A 23 -28.29 53.44 50.89
C LYS A 23 -27.39 54.64 51.10
N ARG A 24 -27.06 55.26 49.96
CA ARG A 24 -26.47 56.59 49.77
C ARG A 24 -25.00 56.72 50.15
N VAL A 25 -24.12 56.59 49.16
CA VAL A 25 -23.35 57.72 48.61
C VAL A 25 -23.05 57.42 47.14
N GLN A 26 -23.60 58.25 46.25
CA GLN A 26 -23.08 58.43 44.89
C GLN A 26 -21.73 59.14 45.00
N THR A 27 -20.66 58.55 44.49
CA THR A 27 -19.54 59.32 43.93
C THR A 27 -18.70 58.45 43.01
N LYS A 28 -18.46 58.98 41.82
CA LYS A 28 -17.44 58.52 40.87
C LYS A 28 -16.07 58.55 41.56
N TYR A 29 -15.25 57.54 41.32
CA TYR A 29 -13.86 57.36 41.79
C TYR A 29 -13.70 57.00 43.28
N LEU A 30 -13.59 55.70 43.58
CA LEU A 30 -12.71 55.22 44.66
C LEU A 30 -12.29 53.77 44.40
N CYS A 31 -11.00 53.57 44.13
CA CYS A 31 -10.32 52.28 44.18
C CYS A 31 -9.66 52.11 45.55
N VAL A 32 -9.48 50.83 45.93
CA VAL A 32 -8.78 50.30 47.10
C VAL A 32 -9.62 50.11 48.37
N SER A 33 -9.93 48.84 48.65
CA SER A 33 -10.03 48.33 50.01
C SER A 33 -9.14 47.10 50.14
N VAL A 34 -8.19 47.15 51.10
CA VAL A 34 -7.33 46.03 51.47
C VAL A 34 -7.89 45.41 52.75
N PHE A 35 -8.42 44.19 52.68
CA PHE A 35 -8.59 43.30 53.82
C PHE A 35 -8.32 41.86 53.39
N GLY A 36 -7.36 41.20 54.04
CA GLY A 36 -7.20 39.73 54.09
C GLY A 36 -7.07 38.97 52.77
N THR A 37 -5.83 38.76 52.32
CA THR A 37 -5.34 37.65 51.45
C THR A 37 -6.05 37.35 50.11
N THR A 38 -6.91 38.22 49.59
CA THR A 38 -7.42 38.07 48.21
C THR A 38 -7.42 39.42 47.53
N LEU A 39 -6.42 39.66 46.67
CA LEU A 39 -6.42 40.79 45.74
C LEU A 39 -7.49 40.48 44.68
N LEU A 40 -8.70 41.02 44.85
CA LEU A 40 -9.73 41.00 43.80
C LEU A 40 -9.33 42.06 42.76
N LEU A 41 -8.54 41.63 41.76
CA LEU A 41 -8.37 42.38 40.52
C LEU A 41 -9.68 42.25 39.75
N CYS A 42 -10.44 43.34 39.66
CA CYS A 42 -11.60 43.39 38.78
C CYS A 42 -11.12 43.34 37.33
N ASN A 43 -11.41 42.24 36.62
CA ASN A 43 -11.24 42.13 35.17
C ASN A 43 -12.16 43.15 34.48
N VAL A 44 -11.63 44.27 34.01
CA VAL A 44 -12.35 45.21 33.14
C VAL A 44 -11.71 45.16 31.76
N GLY A 45 -12.28 44.36 30.86
CA GLY A 45 -11.83 44.30 29.47
C GLY A 45 -12.03 45.64 28.77
N TYR A 46 -10.99 46.12 28.09
CA TYR A 46 -11.04 47.29 27.22
C TYR A 46 -11.18 46.85 25.76
N ALA A 47 -12.06 47.54 25.03
CA ALA A 47 -12.34 47.30 23.61
C ALA A 47 -12.22 48.63 22.87
N GLU A 48 -11.33 48.72 21.89
CA GLU A 48 -11.28 49.87 20.98
C GLU A 48 -12.24 49.62 19.80
N ASP A 49 -13.15 50.58 19.53
CA ASP A 49 -14.03 50.57 18.35
C ASP A 49 -13.62 51.71 17.42
N LYS A 50 -13.17 51.39 16.22
CA LYS A 50 -12.60 52.35 15.27
C LYS A 50 -13.20 52.22 13.87
N TRP A 51 -13.28 53.36 13.20
CA TRP A 51 -13.85 53.52 11.87
C TRP A 51 -12.73 53.80 10.88
N LEU A 52 -12.68 53.02 9.80
CA LEU A 52 -11.67 53.11 8.74
C LEU A 52 -12.35 53.36 7.39
N GLU A 53 -11.71 54.14 6.53
CA GLU A 53 -12.18 54.36 5.15
C GLU A 53 -11.62 53.29 4.21
N ALA A 54 -12.48 52.73 3.35
CA ALA A 54 -12.08 51.75 2.34
C ALA A 54 -11.00 52.30 1.38
N GLY A 55 -10.11 51.43 0.92
CA GLY A 55 -8.92 51.79 0.12
C GLY A 55 -7.71 52.25 0.94
N GLY A 56 -7.83 52.31 2.27
CA GLY A 56 -6.75 52.73 3.18
C GLY A 56 -5.69 51.65 3.46
N ARG A 57 -4.61 52.09 4.13
CA ARG A 57 -3.53 51.24 4.65
C ARG A 57 -3.18 51.60 6.09
N SER A 58 -3.04 50.63 6.98
CA SER A 58 -2.56 50.86 8.36
C SER A 58 -1.87 49.64 8.98
N ASP A 59 -1.29 49.84 10.16
CA ASP A 59 -0.86 48.77 11.06
C ASP A 59 -1.82 48.72 12.26
N TRP A 60 -2.10 47.52 12.77
CA TRP A 60 -2.94 47.34 13.96
C TRP A 60 -2.25 46.46 15.00
N THR A 61 -2.40 46.81 16.28
CA THR A 61 -1.86 46.02 17.39
C THR A 61 -2.89 45.99 18.50
N VAL A 62 -3.42 44.80 18.80
CA VAL A 62 -4.36 44.60 19.91
C VAL A 62 -3.55 44.39 21.18
N VAL A 63 -3.44 45.46 21.98
CA VAL A 63 -2.72 45.47 23.26
C VAL A 63 -3.61 46.08 24.34
N CYS A 64 -3.46 45.61 25.58
CA CYS A 64 -4.06 46.33 26.70
C CYS A 64 -3.14 47.45 27.19
N HIS A 65 -3.63 48.68 27.17
CA HIS A 65 -2.87 49.89 27.50
C HIS A 65 -2.75 50.20 29.02
N SER A 66 -3.34 49.42 29.92
CA SER A 66 -3.39 49.74 31.36
C SER A 66 -2.28 49.05 32.19
N PHE A 67 -1.76 49.74 33.22
CA PHE A 67 -0.82 49.15 34.19
C PHE A 67 -1.42 47.94 34.95
N ALA A 68 -2.74 47.93 35.16
CA ALA A 68 -3.45 46.82 35.82
C ALA A 68 -3.53 45.55 34.95
N CYS A 69 -3.63 45.70 33.63
CA CYS A 69 -3.51 44.59 32.68
C CYS A 69 -2.16 43.87 32.75
N HIS A 70 -1.11 44.56 33.20
CA HIS A 70 0.22 43.98 33.38
C HIS A 70 0.36 43.11 34.63
N LEU A 71 -0.67 43.02 35.47
CA LEU A 71 -0.64 42.25 36.71
C LEU A 71 -1.78 41.21 36.80
N GLY A 72 -2.80 41.25 35.91
CA GLY A 72 -4.04 40.48 36.05
C GLY A 72 -4.47 39.55 34.92
N GLY A 73 -3.87 39.59 33.73
CA GLY A 73 -4.25 38.69 32.61
C GLY A 73 -5.62 38.98 31.97
N GLU A 74 -6.08 40.24 31.98
CA GLU A 74 -7.39 40.66 31.42
C GLU A 74 -7.51 40.38 29.91
N SER A 75 -8.74 40.16 29.41
CA SER A 75 -9.04 40.00 27.97
C SER A 75 -9.31 41.35 27.27
N ALA A 76 -8.90 41.52 26.01
CA ALA A 76 -9.12 42.72 25.20
C ALA A 76 -9.67 42.35 23.81
N TYR A 77 -10.65 43.10 23.32
CA TYR A 77 -11.40 42.76 22.10
C TYR A 77 -11.69 44.03 21.29
N ASP A 78 -10.94 44.27 20.21
CA ASP A 78 -11.13 45.44 19.36
C ASP A 78 -12.10 45.16 18.21
N LYS A 79 -12.75 46.22 17.72
CA LYS A 79 -13.60 46.22 16.54
C LYS A 79 -13.18 47.31 15.55
N LEU A 80 -12.99 46.93 14.29
CA LEU A 80 -12.68 47.82 13.18
C LEU A 80 -13.80 47.75 12.15
N SER A 81 -14.46 48.89 11.91
CA SER A 81 -15.55 48.99 10.93
C SER A 81 -15.06 49.76 9.69
N ILE A 82 -15.09 49.12 8.52
CA ILE A 82 -14.61 49.67 7.25
C ILE A 82 -15.80 50.18 6.43
N TYR A 83 -15.86 51.50 6.24
CA TYR A 83 -16.95 52.20 5.54
C TYR A 83 -16.52 52.76 4.18
N GLY A 84 -17.52 53.01 3.33
CA GLY A 84 -17.38 53.32 1.90
C GLY A 84 -16.58 54.57 1.58
N GLY A 85 -15.26 54.40 1.46
CA GLY A 85 -14.34 55.35 0.82
C GLY A 85 -14.39 55.22 -0.71
N ASP A 86 -13.80 54.16 -1.26
CA ASP A 86 -13.75 53.85 -2.70
C ASP A 86 -14.93 52.99 -3.22
N GLY A 87 -15.87 52.64 -2.34
CA GLY A 87 -17.01 51.77 -2.65
C GLY A 87 -16.68 50.27 -2.74
N THR A 88 -15.41 49.86 -2.67
CA THR A 88 -15.03 48.44 -2.73
C THR A 88 -15.24 47.74 -1.39
N GLY A 89 -15.04 48.44 -0.28
CA GLY A 89 -15.02 47.84 1.06
C GLY A 89 -13.73 47.06 1.36
N SER A 90 -12.70 47.24 0.53
CA SER A 90 -11.36 46.66 0.72
C SER A 90 -10.50 47.51 1.65
N TYR A 91 -9.55 46.88 2.32
CA TYR A 91 -8.58 47.58 3.18
C TYR A 91 -7.30 46.74 3.30
N ASN A 92 -6.15 47.41 3.39
CA ASN A 92 -4.85 46.76 3.51
C ASN A 92 -4.23 47.01 4.89
N PHE A 93 -3.87 45.96 5.60
CA PHE A 93 -3.08 46.05 6.82
C PHE A 93 -1.65 45.63 6.53
N SER A 94 -0.66 46.49 6.78
CA SER A 94 0.74 46.07 6.64
C SER A 94 1.14 45.10 7.75
N SER A 95 0.50 45.19 8.92
CA SER A 95 0.62 44.18 9.97
C SER A 95 -0.56 44.21 10.94
N ILE A 96 -0.92 43.04 11.45
CA ILE A 96 -1.82 42.88 12.60
C ILE A 96 -1.09 42.07 13.67
N LYS A 97 -0.97 42.63 14.87
CA LYS A 97 -0.30 41.97 16.01
C LYS A 97 -1.28 41.74 17.15
N LEU A 98 -1.34 40.51 17.63
CA LEU A 98 -2.05 40.15 18.86
C LEU A 98 -1.01 39.77 19.91
N GLU A 99 -0.82 40.63 20.91
CA GLU A 99 0.26 40.48 21.89
C GLU A 99 -0.28 40.47 23.33
N THR A 100 0.32 39.63 24.17
CA THR A 100 0.12 39.68 25.62
C THR A 100 1.45 39.53 26.35
N ASN A 101 1.48 39.96 27.61
CA ASN A 101 2.62 39.83 28.51
C ASN A 101 2.55 38.53 29.33
N ASN A 102 3.40 38.40 30.35
CA ASN A 102 3.65 37.16 31.10
C ASN A 102 2.43 36.53 31.81
N PHE A 103 1.26 37.17 31.82
CA PHE A 103 0.09 36.81 32.63
C PHE A 103 -1.09 36.20 31.85
N GLY A 104 -0.94 35.92 30.56
CA GLY A 104 -1.95 35.21 29.75
C GLY A 104 -3.11 36.10 29.25
N GLY A 105 -4.28 35.49 29.00
CA GLY A 105 -5.54 36.18 28.62
C GLY A 105 -5.96 36.04 27.15
N GLU A 106 -7.13 36.58 26.79
CA GLU A 106 -7.63 36.56 25.40
C GLU A 106 -7.46 37.92 24.70
N ARG A 107 -7.04 37.92 23.43
CA ARG A 107 -6.96 39.09 22.55
C ARG A 107 -7.77 38.84 21.30
N GLY A 108 -8.72 39.70 20.99
CA GLY A 108 -9.58 39.58 19.82
C GLY A 108 -9.57 40.81 18.94
N LEU A 109 -9.72 40.61 17.63
CA LEU A 109 -9.97 41.64 16.64
C LEU A 109 -11.14 41.24 15.75
N THR A 110 -12.14 42.10 15.64
CA THR A 110 -13.24 41.94 14.69
C THR A 110 -13.12 43.00 13.59
N ILE A 111 -13.07 42.59 12.32
CA ILE A 111 -13.02 43.47 11.15
C ILE A 111 -14.33 43.32 10.37
N GLU A 112 -15.14 44.38 10.35
CA GLU A 112 -16.43 44.43 9.66
C GLU A 112 -16.34 45.37 8.46
N SER A 113 -16.30 44.81 7.25
CA SER A 113 -16.54 45.56 6.02
C SER A 113 -18.03 45.77 5.80
N HIS A 114 -18.41 47.00 5.45
CA HIS A 114 -19.77 47.37 5.08
C HIS A 114 -20.12 47.01 3.63
N ASN A 115 -19.14 46.58 2.82
CA ASN A 115 -19.35 46.01 1.49
C ASN A 115 -18.66 44.65 1.35
N PRO A 116 -19.04 43.64 2.16
CA PRO A 116 -18.30 42.38 2.29
C PRO A 116 -18.37 41.47 1.05
N HIS A 117 -19.18 41.82 0.05
CA HIS A 117 -19.32 41.06 -1.20
C HIS A 117 -18.36 41.53 -2.29
N ASN A 118 -17.95 42.80 -2.25
CA ASN A 118 -17.09 43.40 -3.28
C ASN A 118 -15.67 43.71 -2.77
N GLY A 119 -15.46 43.69 -1.45
CA GLY A 119 -14.19 44.03 -0.82
C GLY A 119 -13.34 42.83 -0.45
N THR A 120 -12.01 43.00 -0.50
CA THR A 120 -11.04 42.05 0.07
C THR A 120 -10.24 42.73 1.17
N ILE A 121 -10.10 42.08 2.31
CA ILE A 121 -9.21 42.51 3.39
C ILE A 121 -7.86 41.84 3.18
N THR A 122 -6.82 42.64 2.94
CA THR A 122 -5.46 42.14 2.81
C THR A 122 -4.70 42.40 4.10
N ILE A 123 -4.00 41.42 4.62
CA ILE A 123 -3.13 41.53 5.78
C ILE A 123 -1.75 41.03 5.35
N ASP A 124 -0.77 41.91 5.20
CA ASP A 124 0.56 41.52 4.74
C ASP A 124 1.19 40.54 5.76
N ASP A 125 1.11 40.87 7.08
CA ASP A 125 1.57 39.99 8.16
C ASP A 125 0.58 39.94 9.34
N LEU A 126 0.12 38.73 9.69
CA LEU A 126 -0.62 38.43 10.91
C LEU A 126 0.29 37.71 11.91
N TYR A 127 0.51 38.34 13.06
CA TYR A 127 1.45 37.86 14.06
C TYR A 127 0.80 37.75 15.43
N THR A 128 1.10 36.65 16.11
CA THR A 128 0.76 36.45 17.53
C THR A 128 2.00 36.15 18.33
N SER A 129 2.18 36.84 19.45
CA SER A 129 3.32 36.66 20.35
C SER A 129 2.89 36.49 21.78
N HIS A 130 3.43 35.47 22.43
CA HIS A 130 3.29 35.25 23.87
C HIS A 130 4.62 34.79 24.48
N THR A 131 5.02 35.44 25.57
CA THR A 131 6.28 35.20 26.30
C THR A 131 6.08 34.68 27.72
N GLY A 132 4.83 34.46 28.14
CA GLY A 132 4.46 34.12 29.52
C GLY A 132 4.38 32.63 29.82
N ALA A 133 4.16 32.33 31.11
CA ALA A 133 3.95 30.97 31.61
C ALA A 133 2.46 30.57 31.65
N VAL A 134 1.54 31.50 31.38
CA VAL A 134 0.08 31.34 31.48
C VAL A 134 -0.53 31.47 30.09
N GLY A 135 -1.40 30.55 29.69
CA GLY A 135 -1.87 30.45 28.31
C GLY A 135 -2.55 31.69 27.71
N PHE A 136 -2.49 31.77 26.38
CA PHE A 136 -2.94 32.92 25.58
C PHE A 136 -3.89 32.52 24.44
N GLY A 137 -4.98 33.28 24.27
CA GLY A 137 -5.94 33.09 23.17
C GLY A 137 -6.06 34.31 22.26
N GLY A 138 -5.50 34.27 21.06
CA GLY A 138 -5.69 35.24 20.00
C GLY A 138 -6.87 34.87 19.08
N SER A 139 -7.67 35.85 18.67
CA SER A 139 -8.71 35.67 17.66
C SER A 139 -8.81 36.85 16.67
N VAL A 140 -9.02 36.55 15.40
CA VAL A 140 -9.33 37.52 14.34
C VAL A 140 -10.59 37.05 13.64
N SER A 141 -11.63 37.87 13.58
CA SER A 141 -12.88 37.57 12.88
C SER A 141 -13.16 38.62 11.81
N ILE A 142 -13.36 38.19 10.57
CA ILE A 142 -13.48 39.07 9.40
C ILE A 142 -14.74 38.68 8.61
N ASN A 143 -15.58 39.62 8.20
CA ASN A 143 -16.84 39.32 7.48
C ASN A 143 -16.74 39.39 5.93
N ALA A 144 -15.54 39.58 5.38
CA ALA A 144 -15.27 39.72 3.95
C ALA A 144 -14.22 38.71 3.47
N ASN A 145 -14.01 38.59 2.15
CA ASN A 145 -12.91 37.79 1.62
C ASN A 145 -11.58 38.31 2.17
N THR A 146 -10.67 37.41 2.53
CA THR A 146 -9.44 37.79 3.22
C THR A 146 -8.23 37.15 2.53
N LYS A 147 -7.19 37.95 2.32
CA LYS A 147 -5.85 37.49 1.95
C LYS A 147 -4.87 37.82 3.07
N ILE A 148 -4.05 36.85 3.46
CA ILE A 148 -2.97 37.01 4.44
C ILE A 148 -1.66 36.64 3.76
N GLY A 149 -0.64 37.51 3.81
CA GLY A 149 0.70 37.16 3.33
C GLY A 149 1.35 36.14 4.28
N GLY A 150 1.91 36.63 5.37
CA GLY A 150 2.51 35.82 6.43
C GLY A 150 1.59 35.64 7.63
N LEU A 151 1.34 34.39 8.04
CA LEU A 151 0.77 34.08 9.35
C LEU A 151 1.83 33.38 10.20
N ALA A 152 2.31 34.07 11.23
CA ALA A 152 3.36 33.58 12.11
C ALA A 152 2.89 33.51 13.57
N HIS A 153 3.05 32.33 14.17
CA HIS A 153 2.70 32.08 15.56
C HIS A 153 3.95 31.87 16.41
N ASN A 154 4.10 32.68 17.45
CA ASN A 154 5.19 32.57 18.41
C ASN A 154 4.65 32.15 19.78
N ASN A 155 5.08 30.97 20.24
CA ASN A 155 4.74 30.41 21.54
C ASN A 155 6.01 30.12 22.34
N ALA A 156 6.30 30.94 23.36
CA ALA A 156 7.41 30.71 24.26
C ALA A 156 7.01 30.08 25.62
N GLY A 157 5.72 29.80 25.88
CA GLY A 157 5.24 29.23 27.15
C GLY A 157 3.71 29.20 27.32
N GLY A 158 3.21 28.50 28.35
CA GLY A 158 1.80 28.55 28.79
C GLY A 158 0.70 27.93 27.88
N GLY A 159 1.02 27.56 26.64
CA GLY A 159 0.08 27.10 25.62
C GLY A 159 -0.69 28.24 24.97
N THR A 160 -0.71 28.30 23.64
CA THR A 160 -1.26 29.45 22.90
C THR A 160 -2.18 29.03 21.78
N THR A 161 -3.21 29.82 21.49
CA THR A 161 -4.12 29.58 20.36
C THR A 161 -4.31 30.85 19.56
N LEU A 162 -4.24 30.77 18.23
CA LEU A 162 -4.71 31.78 17.29
C LEU A 162 -5.90 31.21 16.53
N THR A 163 -7.02 31.92 16.49
CA THR A 163 -8.19 31.55 15.67
C THR A 163 -8.51 32.64 14.66
N VAL A 164 -8.51 32.29 13.37
CA VAL A 164 -8.91 33.18 12.27
C VAL A 164 -10.24 32.68 11.71
N ASN A 165 -11.28 33.51 11.80
CA ASN A 165 -12.62 33.22 11.29
C ASN A 165 -12.96 34.17 10.14
N VAL A 166 -13.31 33.64 8.97
CA VAL A 166 -13.62 34.44 7.78
C VAL A 166 -15.03 34.14 7.28
N GLY A 167 -15.89 35.15 7.28
CA GLY A 167 -17.31 35.05 6.89
C GLY A 167 -18.18 34.25 7.87
N ARG A 168 -17.87 34.28 9.17
CA ARG A 168 -18.62 33.52 10.17
C ARG A 168 -20.05 34.04 10.30
N GLU A 169 -21.01 33.19 10.00
CA GLU A 169 -22.44 33.43 10.18
C GLU A 169 -23.00 32.42 11.20
N VAL A 170 -23.83 32.92 12.12
CA VAL A 170 -24.48 32.09 13.14
C VAL A 170 -25.98 32.13 12.89
N SER A 171 -26.53 31.00 12.46
CA SER A 171 -27.97 30.84 12.24
C SER A 171 -28.57 30.06 13.39
N VAL A 172 -29.65 30.60 13.99
CA VAL A 172 -30.42 29.94 15.04
C VAL A 172 -31.71 29.41 14.44
N GLY A 173 -31.77 28.09 14.20
CA GLY A 173 -32.97 27.44 13.71
C GLY A 173 -33.95 27.12 14.85
N LYS A 174 -35.23 27.51 14.71
CA LYS A 174 -36.32 26.94 15.50
C LYS A 174 -36.71 25.60 14.88
N LEU A 175 -36.29 24.49 15.47
CA LEU A 175 -36.95 23.21 15.22
C LEU A 175 -38.37 23.29 15.80
N GLY A 176 -39.36 22.94 14.99
CA GLY A 176 -40.77 23.02 15.35
C GLY A 176 -41.05 22.28 16.65
N GLY A 177 -41.60 22.99 17.64
CA GLY A 177 -42.23 22.44 18.84
C GLY A 177 -41.30 21.73 19.83
N GLN A 178 -40.87 22.47 20.85
CA GLN A 178 -40.13 22.05 22.07
C GLN A 178 -38.66 21.64 21.85
N ASN A 179 -37.77 22.48 22.41
CA ASN A 179 -36.28 22.46 22.44
C ASN A 179 -35.57 21.11 22.19
N PRO A 180 -34.42 21.10 21.48
CA PRO A 180 -33.40 22.17 21.49
C PRO A 180 -33.20 22.92 20.16
N THR A 181 -32.79 24.18 20.29
CA THR A 181 -32.27 25.04 19.21
C THR A 181 -31.01 24.43 18.61
N ALA A 182 -31.06 24.06 17.33
CA ALA A 182 -29.83 23.79 16.57
C ALA A 182 -29.20 25.15 16.20
N ILE A 183 -28.03 25.43 16.79
CA ILE A 183 -27.17 26.54 16.37
C ILE A 183 -26.29 25.99 15.24
N SER A 184 -26.45 26.50 14.03
CA SER A 184 -25.55 26.19 12.92
C SER A 184 -24.61 27.36 12.69
N VAL A 185 -23.30 27.11 12.74
CA VAL A 185 -22.27 28.06 12.32
C VAL A 185 -21.88 27.71 10.89
N GLN A 186 -21.85 28.70 10.01
CA GLN A 186 -21.36 28.56 8.63
C GLN A 186 -20.32 29.64 8.34
N PHE A 187 -19.43 29.36 7.39
CA PHE A 187 -18.45 30.33 6.91
C PHE A 187 -18.73 30.61 5.43
N THR A 188 -18.95 31.88 5.08
CA THR A 188 -19.46 32.28 3.75
C THR A 188 -18.43 33.00 2.87
N LYS A 189 -17.22 33.27 3.38
CA LYS A 189 -16.17 34.03 2.69
C LYS A 189 -14.87 33.23 2.56
N ASN A 190 -14.07 33.56 1.57
CA ASN A 190 -12.83 32.85 1.25
C ASN A 190 -11.63 33.40 2.02
N LEU A 191 -10.69 32.51 2.35
CA LEU A 191 -9.42 32.83 3.00
C LEU A 191 -8.26 32.32 2.13
N GLU A 192 -7.37 33.23 1.74
CA GLU A 192 -6.10 32.92 1.08
C GLU A 192 -4.95 33.28 2.03
N ILE A 193 -3.98 32.38 2.18
CA ILE A 193 -2.78 32.60 2.99
C ILE A 193 -1.54 32.21 2.19
N ASP A 194 -0.56 33.10 2.03
CA ASP A 194 0.65 32.74 1.29
C ASP A 194 1.53 31.77 2.12
N ARG A 195 1.70 32.03 3.43
CA ARG A 195 2.47 31.15 4.34
C ARG A 195 1.91 31.12 5.76
N VAL A 196 1.73 29.91 6.30
CA VAL A 196 1.53 29.63 7.74
C VAL A 196 2.81 29.05 8.32
N SER A 197 3.25 29.55 9.47
CA SER A 197 4.48 29.08 10.13
C SER A 197 4.43 29.24 11.65
N PHE A 198 5.18 28.38 12.33
CA PHE A 198 5.46 28.49 13.77
C PHE A 198 6.90 28.96 13.98
N ASN A 199 7.09 30.05 14.71
CA ASN A 199 8.42 30.63 14.91
C ASN A 199 9.26 29.85 15.94
N GLN A 200 8.65 28.98 16.74
CA GLN A 200 9.30 28.19 17.78
C GLN A 200 8.69 26.79 17.89
N ASN A 201 9.49 25.82 18.37
CA ASN A 201 8.98 24.51 18.79
C ASN A 201 8.16 24.68 20.08
N GLY A 202 7.14 23.84 20.27
CA GLY A 202 6.44 23.73 21.54
C GLY A 202 7.33 23.08 22.61
N LEU A 203 7.07 23.40 23.88
CA LEU A 203 7.70 22.75 25.03
C LEU A 203 6.72 21.73 25.64
N ALA A 204 7.22 20.74 26.38
CA ALA A 204 6.36 19.79 27.09
C ALA A 204 5.37 20.55 28.01
N GLY A 205 4.06 20.43 27.73
CA GLY A 205 2.99 21.15 28.44
C GLY A 205 2.59 22.52 27.86
N SER A 206 3.25 22.99 26.79
CA SER A 206 2.91 24.23 26.07
C SER A 206 2.86 23.99 24.56
N GLN A 207 1.66 23.79 24.01
CA GLN A 207 1.41 23.67 22.57
C GLN A 207 0.86 24.98 22.02
N GLY A 208 1.37 25.42 20.88
CA GLY A 208 0.77 26.49 20.10
C GLY A 208 -0.19 25.90 19.08
N LYS A 209 -1.30 26.60 18.85
CA LYS A 209 -2.40 26.15 18.01
C LYS A 209 -2.82 27.27 17.07
N ILE A 210 -2.98 26.97 15.79
CA ILE A 210 -3.60 27.88 14.81
C ILE A 210 -4.87 27.20 14.31
N ASN A 211 -6.00 27.91 14.35
CA ASN A 211 -7.27 27.48 13.79
C ASN A 211 -7.66 28.44 12.67
N LEU A 212 -7.89 27.93 11.47
CA LEU A 212 -8.32 28.69 10.30
C LEU A 212 -9.68 28.20 9.87
N ASN A 213 -10.68 29.08 9.81
CA ASN A 213 -12.05 28.72 9.45
C ASN A 213 -12.58 29.66 8.38
N ALA A 214 -13.01 29.12 7.23
CA ALA A 214 -13.55 29.89 6.10
C ALA A 214 -14.49 29.05 5.22
N LYS A 215 -15.06 29.66 4.16
CA LYS A 215 -15.82 28.94 3.13
C LYS A 215 -14.89 28.04 2.30
N ASN A 216 -13.91 28.65 1.64
CA ASN A 216 -12.79 27.99 0.97
C ASN A 216 -11.50 28.49 1.60
N VAL A 217 -10.52 27.59 1.77
CA VAL A 217 -9.19 27.95 2.30
C VAL A 217 -8.12 27.60 1.28
N THR A 218 -7.31 28.58 0.88
CA THR A 218 -6.12 28.38 0.07
C THR A 218 -4.88 28.73 0.88
N ILE A 219 -3.91 27.82 0.96
CA ILE A 219 -2.63 28.03 1.64
C ILE A 219 -1.51 27.74 0.64
N GLY A 220 -0.60 28.70 0.45
CA GLY A 220 0.63 28.48 -0.32
C GLY A 220 1.52 27.47 0.41
N LYS A 221 2.00 27.83 1.60
CA LYS A 221 2.85 26.96 2.43
C LYS A 221 2.27 26.77 3.82
N ALA A 222 1.95 25.54 4.20
CA ALA A 222 1.53 25.15 5.54
C ALA A 222 2.70 24.47 6.27
N ALA A 223 3.51 25.27 6.98
CA ALA A 223 4.65 24.78 7.73
C ALA A 223 4.28 24.54 9.21
N GLY A 224 4.40 23.29 9.66
CA GLY A 224 4.33 22.90 11.06
C GLY A 224 5.70 22.90 11.75
N ARG A 225 5.71 22.76 13.07
CA ARG A 225 6.91 22.52 13.90
C ARG A 225 6.62 21.54 15.03
N LEU A 226 7.65 21.07 15.75
CA LEU A 226 7.50 20.13 16.88
C LEU A 226 6.55 20.67 17.95
N SER A 227 5.64 19.82 18.42
CA SER A 227 4.62 20.10 19.43
C SER A 227 3.71 21.30 19.13
N GLN A 228 3.40 21.53 17.84
CA GLN A 228 2.47 22.55 17.36
C GLN A 228 1.28 21.92 16.61
N VAL A 229 0.15 22.63 16.60
CA VAL A 229 -1.09 22.18 15.94
C VAL A 229 -1.62 23.22 14.97
N LEU A 230 -1.78 22.85 13.69
CA LEU A 230 -2.52 23.64 12.70
C LEU A 230 -3.84 22.93 12.38
N ASN A 231 -4.97 23.59 12.62
CA ASN A 231 -6.29 23.12 12.19
C ASN A 231 -6.84 24.06 11.13
N VAL A 232 -7.24 23.49 10.01
CA VAL A 232 -7.88 24.18 8.91
C VAL A 232 -9.25 23.56 8.71
N TYR A 233 -10.28 24.39 8.76
CA TYR A 233 -11.65 24.02 8.48
C TYR A 233 -12.17 24.86 7.32
N ALA A 234 -12.71 24.20 6.31
CA ALA A 234 -13.42 24.82 5.20
C ALA A 234 -14.81 24.21 5.06
N GLU A 235 -15.81 25.04 4.79
CA GLU A 235 -17.15 24.54 4.42
C GLU A 235 -17.14 23.81 3.07
N GLU A 236 -16.34 24.32 2.13
CA GLU A 236 -16.18 23.78 0.78
C GLU A 236 -14.75 23.22 0.62
N ASN A 237 -13.89 23.85 -0.18
CA ASN A 237 -12.62 23.25 -0.61
C ASN A 237 -11.41 23.78 0.17
N ILE A 238 -10.38 22.94 0.26
CA ILE A 238 -9.07 23.30 0.76
C ILE A 238 -8.04 23.07 -0.35
N VAL A 239 -7.22 24.08 -0.62
CA VAL A 239 -6.03 23.96 -1.46
C VAL A 239 -4.82 24.29 -0.59
N ALA A 240 -3.89 23.36 -0.43
CA ALA A 240 -2.66 23.58 0.33
C ALA A 240 -1.47 23.13 -0.51
N LYS A 241 -0.78 24.06 -1.20
CA LYS A 241 0.23 23.68 -2.22
C LYS A 241 1.35 22.84 -1.60
N ASP A 242 2.01 23.37 -0.56
CA ASP A 242 3.05 22.66 0.18
C ASP A 242 2.66 22.50 1.66
N VAL A 243 2.52 21.26 2.11
CA VAL A 243 2.31 20.90 3.53
C VAL A 243 3.55 20.19 4.05
N TYR A 244 4.18 20.72 5.09
CA TYR A 244 5.39 20.11 5.64
C TYR A 244 5.62 20.53 7.10
N PHE A 245 6.61 19.91 7.74
CA PHE A 245 7.16 20.36 9.01
C PHE A 245 8.58 20.88 8.79
N ASP A 246 8.91 22.02 9.39
CA ASP A 246 10.27 22.54 9.39
C ASP A 246 11.20 21.56 10.10
N GLY A 247 12.26 21.12 9.40
CA GLY A 247 13.29 20.25 9.96
C GLY A 247 13.97 20.87 11.17
N ILE A 248 14.46 20.04 12.09
CA ILE A 248 15.00 20.51 13.36
C ILE A 248 16.40 20.00 13.54
N ASP A 249 17.35 20.92 13.55
CA ASP A 249 18.72 20.63 13.92
C ASP A 249 18.77 20.25 15.41
N GLY A 250 19.34 19.09 15.72
CA GLY A 250 19.74 18.73 17.09
C GLY A 250 18.76 17.93 17.94
N VAL A 251 17.63 17.45 17.42
CA VAL A 251 16.71 16.57 18.17
C VAL A 251 17.07 15.09 17.95
N GLY A 252 18.32 14.75 18.28
CA GLY A 252 18.80 13.38 18.24
C GLY A 252 18.34 12.60 19.47
N GLY A 253 17.43 11.65 19.28
CA GLY A 253 17.21 10.51 20.19
C GLY A 253 16.48 10.80 21.51
N PHE A 254 15.49 9.95 21.80
CA PHE A 254 15.00 9.60 23.14
C PHE A 254 14.08 10.56 23.93
N ALA A 255 13.74 11.76 23.45
CA ALA A 255 12.79 12.60 24.18
C ALA A 255 11.31 12.26 23.84
N VAL A 256 10.46 12.12 24.86
CA VAL A 256 9.00 12.02 24.74
C VAL A 256 8.46 13.39 24.29
N ILE A 257 8.57 13.68 22.99
CA ILE A 257 8.09 14.93 22.40
C ILE A 257 6.62 14.74 21.99
N PRO A 258 5.68 15.60 22.46
CA PRO A 258 4.30 15.59 21.98
C PRO A 258 4.24 15.67 20.47
N LYS A 259 3.47 14.78 19.84
CA LYS A 259 3.31 14.77 18.38
C LYS A 259 2.77 16.10 17.88
N SER A 260 3.35 16.60 16.80
CA SER A 260 2.81 17.72 16.05
C SER A 260 1.69 17.29 15.15
N GLU A 261 0.86 18.25 14.76
CA GLU A 261 -0.31 17.93 13.98
C GLU A 261 -0.68 19.02 12.98
N ILE A 262 -1.00 18.61 11.76
CA ILE A 262 -1.69 19.44 10.77
C ILE A 262 -2.98 18.73 10.39
N ARG A 263 -4.14 19.36 10.63
CA ARG A 263 -5.46 18.85 10.27
C ARG A 263 -6.13 19.73 9.23
N PHE A 264 -6.61 19.12 8.16
CA PHE A 264 -7.46 19.73 7.15
C PHE A 264 -8.82 19.06 7.17
N ASN A 265 -9.89 19.83 7.37
CA ASN A 265 -11.26 19.36 7.36
C ASN A 265 -12.09 20.16 6.34
N ALA A 266 -12.47 19.51 5.24
CA ALA A 266 -13.36 20.08 4.23
C ALA A 266 -14.76 19.46 4.38
N ASN A 267 -15.73 20.25 4.85
CA ASN A 267 -17.05 19.73 5.23
C ASN A 267 -17.85 19.21 4.03
N ASN A 268 -17.90 19.96 2.94
CA ASN A 268 -18.66 19.63 1.73
C ASN A 268 -17.81 19.55 0.44
N GLY A 269 -16.53 19.93 0.50
CA GLY A 269 -15.62 19.94 -0.65
C GLY A 269 -14.51 18.90 -0.58
N GLY A 270 -13.52 19.10 -1.45
CA GLY A 270 -12.33 18.25 -1.59
C GLY A 270 -11.05 18.93 -1.08
N PHE A 271 -9.94 18.23 -1.24
CA PHE A 271 -8.61 18.72 -0.89
C PHE A 271 -7.64 18.55 -2.06
N THR A 272 -6.84 19.57 -2.34
CA THR A 272 -5.78 19.50 -3.35
C THR A 272 -4.46 20.00 -2.78
N SER A 273 -3.38 19.27 -3.06
CA SER A 273 -2.02 19.66 -2.67
C SER A 273 -1.00 19.24 -3.71
N ASP A 274 0.04 20.05 -3.90
CA ASP A 274 1.18 19.68 -4.75
C ASP A 274 2.08 18.69 -3.99
N SER A 275 2.30 18.93 -2.69
CA SER A 275 3.13 18.07 -1.84
C SER A 275 2.68 18.05 -0.37
N ILE A 276 2.64 16.84 0.21
CA ILE A 276 2.52 16.60 1.65
C ILE A 276 3.77 15.87 2.13
N LYS A 277 4.51 16.48 3.05
CA LYS A 277 5.74 15.91 3.62
C LYS A 277 5.61 15.77 5.14
N GLY A 278 5.44 14.55 5.61
CA GLY A 278 5.51 14.22 7.03
C GLY A 278 6.95 14.19 7.54
N MET A 279 7.07 14.07 8.86
CA MET A 279 8.29 13.65 9.57
C MET A 279 7.88 12.74 10.74
N GLY A 280 8.80 12.06 11.39
CA GLY A 280 8.49 11.42 12.66
C GLY A 280 8.12 12.45 13.73
N HIS A 281 7.41 11.98 14.75
CA HIS A 281 6.65 12.79 15.70
C HIS A 281 5.60 13.72 15.07
N SER A 282 5.23 13.53 13.81
CA SER A 282 4.21 14.35 13.17
C SER A 282 3.03 13.55 12.66
N ASN A 283 1.85 14.15 12.75
CA ASN A 283 0.63 13.64 12.15
C ASN A 283 0.07 14.66 11.15
N ILE A 284 -0.33 14.20 9.98
CA ILE A 284 -1.06 14.99 8.99
C ILE A 284 -2.37 14.27 8.71
N PHE A 285 -3.49 14.94 8.99
CA PHE A 285 -4.83 14.39 8.79
C PHE A 285 -5.59 15.24 7.78
N VAL A 286 -6.02 14.63 6.68
CA VAL A 286 -6.90 15.25 5.69
C VAL A 286 -8.23 14.51 5.70
N ASN A 287 -9.31 15.21 6.02
CA ASN A 287 -10.66 14.66 6.08
C ASN A 287 -11.59 15.50 5.22
N THR A 288 -12.14 14.90 4.17
CA THR A 288 -12.95 15.58 3.17
C THR A 288 -14.23 14.80 2.88
N LYS A 289 -15.21 15.49 2.30
CA LYS A 289 -16.38 14.82 1.73
C LYS A 289 -16.09 14.31 0.32
N LYS A 290 -15.49 15.16 -0.52
CA LYS A 290 -15.15 14.88 -1.93
C LYS A 290 -13.68 14.50 -2.09
N ASP A 291 -13.24 14.38 -3.33
CA ASP A 291 -11.92 13.85 -3.70
C ASP A 291 -10.74 14.54 -3.02
N ILE A 292 -9.70 13.75 -2.79
CA ILE A 292 -8.38 14.19 -2.33
C ILE A 292 -7.39 13.95 -3.48
N VAL A 293 -6.72 15.01 -3.93
CA VAL A 293 -5.71 14.93 -5.00
C VAL A 293 -4.38 15.47 -4.50
N VAL A 294 -3.34 14.64 -4.50
CA VAL A 294 -2.00 15.00 -4.03
C VAL A 294 -0.95 14.68 -5.10
N GLY A 295 -0.08 15.64 -5.40
CA GLY A 295 1.06 15.43 -6.30
C GLY A 295 2.08 14.46 -5.72
N ASN A 296 2.68 14.80 -4.58
CA ASN A 296 3.60 13.92 -3.86
C ASN A 296 3.26 13.79 -2.38
N VAL A 297 3.33 12.57 -1.86
CA VAL A 297 3.36 12.31 -0.41
C VAL A 297 4.75 11.79 -0.06
N GLY A 298 5.33 12.23 1.05
CA GLY A 298 6.62 11.69 1.47
C GLY A 298 6.87 11.92 2.95
N PHE A 299 7.94 11.31 3.44
CA PHE A 299 8.45 11.56 4.78
C PHE A 299 9.85 12.14 4.68
N ALA A 300 10.12 13.19 5.45
CA ALA A 300 11.48 13.66 5.68
C ALA A 300 12.28 12.55 6.36
N VAL A 301 13.57 12.48 6.01
CA VAL A 301 14.56 11.65 6.70
C VAL A 301 14.46 11.92 8.18
N ASP A 302 14.18 10.88 8.97
CA ASP A 302 14.03 11.09 10.41
C ASP A 302 14.83 10.10 11.23
N ILE A 303 15.29 10.59 12.38
CA ILE A 303 16.15 9.92 13.38
C ILE A 303 15.28 8.92 14.20
N CYS A 304 14.16 8.49 13.63
CA CYS A 304 13.15 7.72 14.34
C CYS A 304 13.54 6.24 14.38
N ILE A 305 13.97 5.79 15.56
CA ILE A 305 14.42 4.42 15.84
C ILE A 305 13.37 3.56 16.57
N THR A 306 12.17 4.10 16.84
CA THR A 306 11.09 3.38 17.55
C THR A 306 9.70 3.71 17.01
N GLN A 307 8.72 2.84 17.23
CA GLN A 307 7.33 3.13 16.85
C GLN A 307 6.73 4.37 17.54
N ALA A 308 7.25 4.78 18.70
CA ALA A 308 6.73 5.95 19.43
C ALA A 308 6.96 7.28 18.69
N CYS A 309 8.01 7.35 17.88
CA CYS A 309 8.34 8.52 17.06
C CYS A 309 7.78 8.44 15.64
N ALA A 310 6.96 7.43 15.32
CA ALA A 310 6.41 7.25 13.96
C ALA A 310 5.62 8.48 13.47
N GLY A 311 5.88 8.87 12.22
CA GLY A 311 5.07 9.82 11.47
C GLY A 311 3.83 9.15 10.89
N TRP A 312 2.73 9.88 10.83
CA TRP A 312 1.47 9.36 10.28
C TRP A 312 0.80 10.38 9.37
N ILE A 313 0.55 9.98 8.12
CA ILE A 313 -0.29 10.72 7.18
C ILE A 313 -1.57 9.91 6.94
N GLU A 314 -2.73 10.51 7.17
CA GLU A 314 -4.04 9.95 6.83
C GLU A 314 -4.76 10.82 5.82
N LEU A 315 -5.16 10.22 4.71
CA LEU A 315 -6.02 10.85 3.69
C LEU A 315 -7.37 10.13 3.69
N ASN A 316 -8.42 10.84 4.11
CA ASN A 316 -9.75 10.29 4.29
C ASN A 316 -10.81 11.08 3.51
N SER A 317 -11.30 10.49 2.43
CA SER A 317 -12.45 10.98 1.67
C SER A 317 -13.69 10.14 1.98
N LYS A 318 -14.78 10.77 2.42
CA LYS A 318 -16.00 10.04 2.81
C LYS A 318 -16.78 9.50 1.62
N GLU A 319 -16.91 10.30 0.57
CA GLU A 319 -17.75 10.05 -0.61
C GLU A 319 -16.97 10.16 -1.93
N GLY A 320 -15.69 10.51 -1.91
CA GLY A 320 -14.85 10.67 -3.09
C GLY A 320 -13.68 9.70 -3.15
N ASP A 321 -12.83 9.93 -4.16
CA ASP A 321 -11.63 9.16 -4.43
C ASP A 321 -10.39 9.80 -3.81
N VAL A 322 -9.35 8.99 -3.58
CA VAL A 322 -8.03 9.47 -3.16
C VAL A 322 -7.02 9.20 -4.27
N ILE A 323 -6.41 10.25 -4.79
CA ILE A 323 -5.45 10.20 -5.90
C ILE A 323 -4.11 10.74 -5.41
N VAL A 324 -3.06 9.92 -5.49
CA VAL A 324 -1.70 10.30 -5.10
C VAL A 324 -0.75 10.00 -6.27
N LYS A 325 -0.24 11.03 -6.95
CA LYS A 325 0.59 10.79 -8.14
C LYS A 325 1.90 10.09 -7.79
N SER A 326 2.48 10.41 -6.64
CA SER A 326 3.72 9.79 -6.17
C SER A 326 3.81 9.74 -4.63
N VAL A 327 4.38 8.66 -4.10
CA VAL A 327 4.83 8.55 -2.71
C VAL A 327 6.33 8.33 -2.73
N THR A 328 7.10 9.42 -2.63
CA THR A 328 8.56 9.41 -2.83
C THR A 328 9.28 10.41 -1.91
N GLY A 329 10.61 10.26 -1.82
CA GLY A 329 11.50 11.08 -1.00
C GLY A 329 12.07 10.30 0.18
N GLY A 330 13.17 10.75 0.79
CA GLY A 330 13.83 10.02 1.87
C GLY A 330 15.35 10.11 1.78
N THR A 331 16.04 9.04 2.17
CA THR A 331 17.51 8.89 2.08
C THR A 331 17.91 7.88 1.00
N ALA A 332 19.22 7.63 0.86
CA ALA A 332 19.71 6.50 0.08
C ALA A 332 19.26 5.12 0.62
N ASN A 333 18.90 5.02 1.90
CA ASN A 333 18.55 3.75 2.56
C ASN A 333 17.06 3.60 2.85
N GLU A 334 16.26 4.64 2.69
CA GLU A 334 14.82 4.64 2.95
C GLU A 334 14.12 5.57 1.98
N SER A 335 12.96 5.17 1.44
CA SER A 335 12.23 6.00 0.48
C SER A 335 10.72 5.88 0.61
N GLY A 336 10.04 6.98 0.31
CA GLY A 336 8.61 7.21 0.45
C GLY A 336 8.16 7.01 1.89
N ILE A 337 7.49 5.90 2.16
CA ILE A 337 7.11 5.46 3.51
C ILE A 337 8.32 4.75 4.13
N GLY A 338 9.18 5.52 4.80
CA GLY A 338 10.33 5.00 5.54
C GLY A 338 9.95 4.21 6.80
N SER A 339 10.96 3.82 7.58
CA SER A 339 10.78 3.00 8.79
C SER A 339 9.81 3.62 9.79
N PHE A 340 8.95 2.78 10.37
CA PHE A 340 7.89 3.11 11.32
C PHE A 340 6.77 4.04 10.82
N ASN A 341 6.95 4.70 9.68
CA ASN A 341 5.98 5.65 9.18
C ASN A 341 4.74 4.96 8.59
N THR A 342 3.61 5.63 8.71
CA THR A 342 2.32 5.14 8.22
C THR A 342 1.70 6.10 7.23
N LEU A 343 1.36 5.61 6.04
CA LEU A 343 0.40 6.23 5.14
C LEU A 343 -0.90 5.44 5.20
N GLN A 344 -1.98 6.08 5.64
CA GLN A 344 -3.31 5.48 5.67
C GLN A 344 -4.25 6.18 4.68
N ILE A 345 -4.96 5.40 3.88
CA ILE A 345 -5.90 5.89 2.88
C ILE A 345 -7.30 5.33 3.16
N LYS A 346 -8.30 6.23 3.11
CA LYS A 346 -9.72 5.90 3.21
C LYS A 346 -10.48 6.65 2.11
N GLY A 347 -11.28 5.94 1.32
CA GLY A 347 -11.93 6.51 0.14
C GLY A 347 -12.82 5.50 -0.59
N ASN A 348 -13.55 5.96 -1.60
CA ASN A 348 -14.26 5.04 -2.50
C ASN A 348 -13.26 4.24 -3.33
N ASN A 349 -12.37 4.93 -4.04
CA ASN A 349 -11.25 4.33 -4.76
C ASN A 349 -9.91 4.97 -4.32
N PHE A 350 -8.83 4.24 -4.54
CA PHE A 350 -7.47 4.74 -4.42
C PHE A 350 -6.70 4.52 -5.73
N TYR A 351 -6.10 5.59 -6.24
CA TYR A 351 -5.25 5.56 -7.43
C TYR A 351 -3.90 6.16 -7.11
N ALA A 352 -2.84 5.41 -7.38
CA ALA A 352 -1.47 5.90 -7.23
C ALA A 352 -0.59 5.60 -8.45
N GLY A 353 0.22 6.59 -8.84
CA GLY A 353 1.26 6.42 -9.84
C GLY A 353 2.40 5.59 -9.27
N LYS A 354 3.28 6.21 -8.51
CA LYS A 354 4.40 5.50 -7.86
C LYS A 354 4.24 5.48 -6.34
N VAL A 355 4.46 4.34 -5.72
CA VAL A 355 4.49 4.20 -4.26
C VAL A 355 5.77 3.52 -3.80
N GLU A 356 6.63 4.25 -3.10
CA GLU A 356 7.78 3.68 -2.42
C GLU A 356 7.46 3.50 -0.93
N ALA A 357 7.62 2.27 -0.44
CA ALA A 357 7.54 1.92 0.97
C ALA A 357 8.82 1.16 1.33
N ILE A 358 9.94 1.86 1.21
CA ILE A 358 11.28 1.31 1.34
C ILE A 358 11.81 1.68 2.71
N SER A 359 11.78 0.74 3.65
CA SER A 359 12.35 0.94 4.98
C SER A 359 13.79 0.40 5.09
N LEU A 360 14.37 0.48 6.28
CA LEU A 360 15.68 -0.10 6.57
C LEU A 360 15.67 -1.63 6.37
N VAL A 361 16.82 -2.16 5.95
CA VAL A 361 17.01 -3.61 5.69
C VAL A 361 16.96 -4.49 6.94
N THR A 362 16.89 -3.89 8.13
CA THR A 362 16.92 -4.57 9.43
C THR A 362 15.52 -4.78 9.98
N SER A 363 15.32 -5.87 10.73
CA SER A 363 14.04 -6.19 11.36
C SER A 363 13.48 -5.07 12.24
N LEU A 364 12.17 -5.09 12.48
CA LEU A 364 11.41 -4.18 13.37
C LEU A 364 11.20 -2.76 12.83
N ASN A 365 11.90 -2.35 11.77
CA ASN A 365 11.83 -1.02 11.18
C ASN A 365 10.76 -0.92 10.07
N ASN A 366 9.56 -1.44 10.30
CA ASN A 366 8.56 -1.64 9.24
C ASN A 366 7.96 -0.32 8.72
N SER A 367 7.83 -0.18 7.40
CA SER A 367 6.94 0.80 6.77
C SER A 367 5.49 0.30 6.76
N TYR A 368 4.50 1.20 6.80
CA TYR A 368 3.08 0.83 6.80
C TYR A 368 2.29 1.57 5.71
N LEU A 369 1.77 0.82 4.75
CA LEU A 369 0.80 1.29 3.77
C LEU A 369 -0.57 0.66 4.08
N ASP A 370 -1.47 1.45 4.63
CA ASP A 370 -2.78 0.99 5.08
C ASP A 370 -3.89 1.47 4.14
N LEU A 371 -4.37 0.57 3.28
CA LEU A 371 -5.45 0.79 2.31
C LEU A 371 -6.75 0.06 2.72
N SER A 372 -6.84 -0.40 3.97
CA SER A 372 -8.00 -1.16 4.49
C SER A 372 -9.32 -0.38 4.41
N GLY A 373 -9.23 0.95 4.43
CA GLY A 373 -10.36 1.87 4.31
C GLY A 373 -10.80 2.19 2.88
N VAL A 374 -10.17 1.59 1.86
CA VAL A 374 -10.61 1.71 0.46
C VAL A 374 -11.77 0.75 0.21
N LYS A 375 -12.89 1.27 -0.30
CA LYS A 375 -14.14 0.50 -0.43
C LYS A 375 -14.18 -0.35 -1.70
N ASN A 376 -13.78 0.23 -2.83
CA ASN A 376 -13.95 -0.32 -4.16
C ASN A 376 -12.59 -0.64 -4.79
N THR A 377 -12.06 0.23 -5.66
CA THR A 377 -10.87 -0.04 -6.45
C THR A 377 -9.61 0.41 -5.73
N THR A 378 -8.62 -0.48 -5.64
CA THR A 378 -7.25 -0.14 -5.26
C THR A 378 -6.34 -0.35 -6.47
N PHE A 379 -5.82 0.74 -7.03
CA PHE A 379 -4.92 0.72 -8.18
C PHE A 379 -3.59 1.42 -7.86
N ILE A 380 -2.48 0.72 -8.10
CA ILE A 380 -1.13 1.27 -8.01
C ILE A 380 -0.35 0.88 -9.26
N ASP A 381 0.23 1.86 -9.93
CA ASP A 381 0.99 1.62 -11.16
C ASP A 381 2.39 1.03 -10.90
N ASP A 382 3.16 1.63 -9.99
CA ASP A 382 4.48 1.15 -9.57
C ASP A 382 4.56 1.11 -8.05
N LEU A 383 4.49 -0.09 -7.48
CA LEU A 383 4.63 -0.35 -6.04
C LEU A 383 6.02 -0.93 -5.75
N GLN A 384 6.80 -0.24 -4.92
CA GLN A 384 8.12 -0.69 -4.47
C GLN A 384 8.15 -0.84 -2.95
N PHE A 385 8.54 -2.02 -2.48
CA PHE A 385 8.41 -2.36 -1.07
C PHE A 385 9.67 -3.02 -0.53
N ARG A 386 10.11 -2.58 0.65
CA ARG A 386 11.15 -3.22 1.44
C ARG A 386 10.78 -3.18 2.90
N ASN A 387 10.74 -4.35 3.53
CA ASN A 387 10.54 -4.50 4.98
C ASN A 387 9.39 -3.65 5.53
N GLY A 388 8.16 -4.11 5.32
CA GLY A 388 7.00 -3.42 5.83
C GLY A 388 5.70 -4.14 5.54
N THR A 389 4.60 -3.48 5.86
CA THR A 389 3.27 -4.04 5.86
C THR A 389 2.34 -3.29 4.92
N LEU A 390 1.83 -4.00 3.93
CA LEU A 390 0.73 -3.59 3.06
C LEU A 390 -0.58 -4.18 3.60
N LYS A 391 -1.59 -3.33 3.77
CA LYS A 391 -2.99 -3.74 3.99
C LYS A 391 -3.81 -3.33 2.78
N ALA A 392 -4.21 -4.29 1.95
CA ALA A 392 -4.99 -4.03 0.75
C ALA A 392 -5.86 -5.23 0.41
N LYS A 393 -7.00 -4.97 -0.23
CA LYS A 393 -7.95 -5.97 -0.73
C LYS A 393 -8.39 -5.63 -2.15
N ASN A 394 -8.71 -6.64 -2.95
CA ASN A 394 -9.23 -6.51 -4.32
C ASN A 394 -8.45 -5.50 -5.17
N PHE A 395 -7.13 -5.61 -5.14
CA PHE A 395 -6.24 -4.64 -5.76
C PHE A 395 -5.85 -5.04 -7.20
N HIS A 396 -5.44 -4.04 -7.96
CA HIS A 396 -4.79 -4.16 -9.25
C HIS A 396 -3.44 -3.44 -9.18
N PHE A 397 -2.33 -4.18 -9.32
CA PHE A 397 -1.00 -3.59 -9.39
C PHE A 397 -0.37 -3.84 -10.75
N ASN A 398 0.05 -2.78 -11.46
CA ASN A 398 0.72 -2.95 -12.75
C ASN A 398 2.16 -3.46 -12.55
N ASN A 399 2.91 -2.86 -11.63
CA ASN A 399 4.21 -3.35 -11.20
C ASN A 399 4.28 -3.43 -9.68
N PHE A 400 4.78 -4.55 -9.18
CA PHE A 400 5.09 -4.75 -7.79
C PHE A 400 6.52 -5.28 -7.66
N THR A 401 7.41 -4.41 -7.16
CA THR A 401 8.81 -4.74 -6.90
C THR A 401 9.05 -4.94 -5.40
N VAL A 402 9.57 -6.12 -5.04
CA VAL A 402 9.98 -6.43 -3.68
C VAL A 402 11.50 -6.38 -3.61
N TRP A 403 12.00 -5.41 -2.85
CA TRP A 403 13.41 -5.21 -2.61
C TRP A 403 13.92 -6.16 -1.52
N LYS A 404 15.20 -6.50 -1.61
CA LYS A 404 15.86 -7.38 -0.67
C LYS A 404 16.05 -6.74 0.71
N ALA A 405 15.97 -7.57 1.74
CA ALA A 405 16.19 -7.17 3.12
C ALA A 405 16.80 -8.33 3.93
N ASN A 406 17.13 -8.08 5.20
CA ASN A 406 17.65 -9.10 6.11
C ASN A 406 16.55 -10.05 6.59
N ALA A 407 16.11 -10.91 5.68
CA ALA A 407 15.13 -11.96 5.93
C ALA A 407 15.84 -13.23 6.41
N ASN A 408 16.35 -13.21 7.66
CA ASN A 408 17.08 -14.34 8.22
C ASN A 408 16.24 -15.63 8.21
N ARG A 409 16.76 -16.65 7.51
CA ARG A 409 16.14 -17.99 7.36
C ARG A 409 17.03 -19.12 7.90
N VAL A 410 18.08 -18.80 8.67
CA VAL A 410 19.00 -19.82 9.19
C VAL A 410 18.26 -20.77 10.12
N GLY A 411 18.10 -22.02 9.69
CA GLY A 411 17.42 -23.08 10.45
C GLY A 411 15.89 -23.07 10.35
N PHE A 412 15.30 -22.20 9.53
CA PHE A 412 13.84 -22.07 9.38
C PHE A 412 13.43 -22.06 7.90
N GLU A 413 12.30 -22.70 7.60
CA GLU A 413 11.76 -22.72 6.22
C GLU A 413 11.23 -21.34 5.78
N HIS A 414 10.72 -20.56 6.74
CA HIS A 414 10.13 -19.24 6.52
C HIS A 414 10.90 -18.16 7.31
N PRO A 415 10.87 -16.88 6.88
CA PRO A 415 11.41 -15.77 7.67
C PRO A 415 10.82 -15.75 9.08
N THR A 416 11.67 -15.58 10.09
CA THR A 416 11.25 -15.52 11.50
C THR A 416 10.70 -14.14 11.89
N ASP A 417 10.00 -14.00 13.02
CA ASP A 417 9.47 -12.70 13.49
C ASP A 417 10.54 -11.62 13.72
N GLY A 418 11.81 -12.02 13.90
CA GLY A 418 12.98 -11.13 13.93
C GLY A 418 13.62 -10.82 12.56
N SER A 419 12.90 -11.05 11.46
CA SER A 419 13.40 -10.82 10.09
C SER A 419 12.81 -9.56 9.47
N ALA A 420 13.53 -8.99 8.49
CA ALA A 420 13.04 -7.91 7.64
C ALA A 420 12.44 -8.49 6.35
N TYR A 421 11.13 -8.38 6.16
CA TYR A 421 10.44 -8.90 4.97
C TYR A 421 9.16 -8.10 4.68
N THR A 422 8.68 -8.18 3.43
CA THR A 422 7.45 -7.51 3.00
C THR A 422 6.24 -8.40 3.27
N THR A 423 5.21 -7.83 3.89
CA THR A 423 4.00 -8.56 4.28
C THR A 423 2.75 -7.94 3.68
N VAL A 424 1.87 -8.76 3.14
CA VAL A 424 0.47 -8.40 2.90
C VAL A 424 -0.36 -9.01 4.02
N SER A 425 -0.80 -8.18 4.96
CA SER A 425 -1.38 -8.68 6.23
C SER A 425 -2.89 -8.80 6.23
N GLU A 426 -3.57 -8.26 5.23
CA GLU A 426 -5.04 -8.39 5.08
C GLU A 426 -5.41 -9.45 4.05
N ASN A 427 -6.64 -9.96 4.16
CA ASN A 427 -7.20 -10.84 3.16
C ASN A 427 -7.34 -10.08 1.84
N ILE A 428 -6.67 -10.57 0.79
CA ILE A 428 -6.59 -9.88 -0.49
C ILE A 428 -7.87 -9.98 -1.33
N GLY A 429 -8.84 -10.80 -0.91
CA GLY A 429 -10.03 -11.12 -1.71
C GLY A 429 -9.63 -11.76 -3.04
N LYS A 430 -10.03 -11.11 -4.15
CA LYS A 430 -9.64 -11.48 -5.52
C LYS A 430 -8.82 -10.36 -6.14
N SER A 431 -7.51 -10.54 -6.29
CA SER A 431 -6.58 -9.49 -6.70
C SER A 431 -5.74 -9.85 -7.92
N PHE A 432 -5.19 -8.83 -8.57
CA PHE A 432 -4.34 -8.97 -9.76
C PHE A 432 -3.01 -8.24 -9.61
N ILE A 433 -1.95 -8.86 -10.10
CA ILE A 433 -0.63 -8.26 -10.29
C ILE A 433 -0.19 -8.50 -11.74
N ASN A 434 0.04 -7.45 -12.52
CA ASN A 434 0.54 -7.65 -13.89
C ASN A 434 2.01 -8.08 -13.88
N ASN A 435 2.87 -7.43 -13.09
CA ASN A 435 4.28 -7.77 -12.98
C ASN A 435 4.74 -7.82 -11.52
N LEU A 436 5.14 -8.99 -11.04
CA LEU A 436 5.78 -9.18 -9.73
C LEU A 436 7.29 -9.40 -9.94
N SER A 437 8.11 -8.46 -9.47
CA SER A 437 9.56 -8.53 -9.56
C SER A 437 10.20 -8.65 -8.17
N MET A 438 11.03 -9.67 -8.01
CA MET A 438 11.83 -9.85 -6.80
C MET A 438 13.27 -9.41 -7.08
N GLU A 439 13.85 -8.59 -6.21
CA GLU A 439 15.24 -8.16 -6.36
C GLU A 439 16.24 -9.31 -6.17
N ILE A 440 17.42 -9.20 -6.77
CA ILE A 440 18.51 -10.17 -6.59
C ILE A 440 19.05 -10.03 -5.17
N GLY A 441 18.86 -11.06 -4.34
CA GLY A 441 19.57 -11.15 -3.08
C GLY A 441 20.96 -11.74 -3.24
N THR A 442 21.84 -11.42 -2.28
CA THR A 442 23.23 -11.88 -2.26
C THR A 442 23.46 -13.06 -1.33
N SER A 443 22.48 -13.45 -0.51
CA SER A 443 22.62 -14.57 0.41
C SER A 443 21.26 -15.18 0.80
N HIS A 444 21.11 -16.49 0.63
CA HIS A 444 19.90 -17.22 1.02
C HIS A 444 19.65 -17.29 2.55
N THR A 445 20.62 -16.86 3.37
CA THR A 445 20.51 -16.86 4.84
C THR A 445 20.35 -15.48 5.44
N ALA A 446 20.66 -14.40 4.70
CA ALA A 446 20.80 -13.05 5.28
C ALA A 446 20.31 -11.91 4.38
N ASP A 447 20.12 -12.11 3.08
CA ASP A 447 19.72 -11.05 2.14
C ASP A 447 18.79 -11.63 1.08
N SER A 448 17.48 -11.56 1.31
CA SER A 448 16.46 -12.11 0.42
C SER A 448 15.38 -11.09 0.14
N ALA A 449 14.91 -11.04 -1.10
CA ALA A 449 13.64 -10.40 -1.43
C ALA A 449 12.51 -11.33 -0.96
N ALA A 450 11.87 -10.99 0.16
CA ALA A 450 10.89 -11.85 0.82
C ALA A 450 9.50 -11.18 0.83
N LEU A 451 8.52 -11.87 0.24
CA LEU A 451 7.11 -11.47 0.19
C LEU A 451 6.22 -12.53 0.82
N TRP A 452 5.35 -12.13 1.75
CA TRP A 452 4.43 -13.05 2.42
C TRP A 452 3.01 -12.48 2.53
N PHE A 453 2.04 -13.19 1.95
CA PHE A 453 0.61 -12.94 2.10
C PHE A 453 0.04 -13.60 3.37
N LYS A 454 0.29 -13.02 4.54
CA LYS A 454 -0.18 -13.55 5.84
C LYS A 454 -1.70 -13.42 6.04
N GLY A 455 -2.34 -12.48 5.36
CA GLY A 455 -3.79 -12.28 5.48
C GLY A 455 -4.64 -13.28 4.66
N GLY A 456 -3.99 -14.07 3.81
CA GLY A 456 -4.63 -15.02 2.90
C GLY A 456 -5.45 -14.36 1.79
N GLY A 457 -6.28 -15.15 1.12
CA GLY A 457 -7.13 -14.67 0.03
C GLY A 457 -7.88 -15.77 -0.69
N ASP A 458 -8.78 -15.37 -1.59
CA ASP A 458 -9.50 -16.31 -2.45
C ASP A 458 -8.70 -16.60 -3.72
N ILE A 459 -8.33 -15.55 -4.45
CA ILE A 459 -7.70 -15.68 -5.77
C ILE A 459 -6.62 -14.60 -5.93
N LEU A 460 -5.44 -15.02 -6.38
CA LEU A 460 -4.41 -14.13 -6.88
C LEU A 460 -4.03 -14.52 -8.31
N ASN A 461 -4.28 -13.61 -9.25
CA ASN A 461 -3.90 -13.79 -10.64
C ASN A 461 -2.70 -12.91 -10.96
N ILE A 462 -1.72 -13.48 -11.66
CA ILE A 462 -0.49 -12.79 -11.99
C ILE A 462 -0.17 -13.02 -13.47
N ASN A 463 0.14 -11.95 -14.21
CA ASN A 463 0.64 -12.12 -15.57
C ASN A 463 2.09 -12.63 -15.54
N TYR A 464 3.02 -11.89 -14.93
CA TYR A 464 4.43 -12.26 -14.92
C TYR A 464 5.05 -12.21 -13.52
N VAL A 465 5.84 -13.24 -13.18
CA VAL A 465 6.67 -13.30 -11.97
C VAL A 465 8.14 -13.47 -12.35
N ALA A 466 8.96 -12.49 -11.99
CA ALA A 466 10.42 -12.57 -12.03
C ALA A 466 10.98 -12.87 -10.63
N ALA A 467 11.12 -14.16 -10.31
CA ALA A 467 11.73 -14.61 -9.07
C ALA A 467 13.24 -14.81 -9.28
N ARG A 468 14.03 -13.87 -8.75
CA ARG A 468 15.48 -13.81 -8.88
C ARG A 468 16.19 -14.62 -7.77
N PRO A 469 17.52 -14.83 -7.83
CA PRO A 469 18.23 -15.62 -6.83
C PRO A 469 17.93 -15.18 -5.39
N THR A 470 17.70 -16.17 -4.53
CA THR A 470 17.34 -16.02 -3.10
C THR A 470 15.96 -15.42 -2.82
N SER A 471 15.10 -15.28 -3.84
CA SER A 471 13.72 -14.83 -3.63
C SER A 471 12.94 -15.80 -2.74
N TYR A 472 12.10 -15.25 -1.87
CA TYR A 472 11.12 -15.99 -1.08
C TYR A 472 9.74 -15.40 -1.33
N ILE A 473 8.81 -16.23 -1.79
CA ILE A 473 7.44 -15.81 -2.06
C ILE A 473 6.47 -16.79 -1.41
N ASN A 474 5.63 -16.31 -0.49
CA ASN A 474 4.66 -17.14 0.21
C ASN A 474 3.22 -16.69 -0.07
N PHE A 475 2.55 -17.49 -0.89
CA PHE A 475 1.12 -17.45 -1.23
C PHE A 475 0.31 -18.55 -0.52
N GLY A 476 0.89 -19.24 0.49
CA GLY A 476 0.30 -20.44 1.09
C GLY A 476 -1.10 -20.24 1.68
N ASP A 477 -1.43 -19.02 2.09
CA ASP A 477 -2.74 -18.68 2.66
C ASP A 477 -3.77 -18.23 1.60
N ILE A 478 -3.41 -18.22 0.30
CA ILE A 478 -4.31 -17.90 -0.81
C ILE A 478 -4.84 -19.20 -1.41
N LYS A 479 -6.17 -19.32 -1.57
CA LYS A 479 -6.81 -20.58 -2.01
C LYS A 479 -6.34 -21.03 -3.41
N GLN A 480 -6.31 -20.11 -4.37
CA GLN A 480 -5.87 -20.38 -5.74
C GLN A 480 -4.99 -19.25 -6.27
N VAL A 481 -3.87 -19.64 -6.89
CA VAL A 481 -2.97 -18.72 -7.58
C VAL A 481 -2.88 -19.12 -9.05
N ASN A 482 -3.12 -18.18 -9.97
CA ASN A 482 -2.96 -18.40 -11.41
C ASN A 482 -1.83 -17.50 -11.92
N ILE A 483 -0.86 -18.08 -12.63
CA ILE A 483 0.31 -17.35 -13.15
C ILE A 483 0.43 -17.62 -14.64
N ASN A 484 0.42 -16.59 -15.48
CA ASN A 484 0.68 -16.80 -16.91
C ASN A 484 2.15 -17.23 -17.09
N GLU A 485 3.10 -16.43 -16.62
CA GLU A 485 4.53 -16.72 -16.75
C GLU A 485 5.30 -16.59 -15.44
N LEU A 486 6.01 -17.66 -15.04
CA LEU A 486 6.98 -17.66 -13.95
C LEU A 486 8.40 -17.86 -14.50
N SER A 487 9.29 -16.89 -14.26
CA SER A 487 10.73 -17.06 -14.44
C SER A 487 11.39 -17.18 -13.07
N ALA A 488 11.81 -18.40 -12.70
CA ALA A 488 12.44 -18.70 -11.43
C ALA A 488 13.96 -18.91 -11.57
N MET A 489 14.70 -18.39 -10.59
CA MET A 489 16.14 -18.60 -10.42
C MET A 489 16.46 -18.75 -8.94
N GLU A 490 16.78 -19.96 -8.48
CA GLU A 490 17.16 -20.23 -7.07
C GLU A 490 16.21 -19.56 -6.06
N ALA A 491 14.90 -19.70 -6.31
CA ALA A 491 13.84 -19.05 -5.56
C ALA A 491 12.94 -20.07 -4.88
N ASP A 492 12.43 -19.72 -3.69
CA ASP A 492 11.47 -20.52 -2.93
C ASP A 492 10.08 -19.92 -3.04
N ILE A 493 9.12 -20.73 -3.51
CA ILE A 493 7.74 -20.32 -3.74
C ILE A 493 6.81 -21.29 -3.02
N TYR A 494 5.92 -20.75 -2.19
CA TYR A 494 4.92 -21.51 -1.45
C TYR A 494 3.53 -21.09 -1.91
N MET A 495 2.65 -22.04 -2.20
CA MET A 495 1.26 -21.77 -2.57
C MET A 495 0.37 -22.91 -2.12
N LYS A 496 -0.94 -22.71 -2.04
CA LYS A 496 -1.88 -23.80 -1.77
C LYS A 496 -2.18 -24.61 -3.02
N THR A 497 -2.64 -23.94 -4.07
CA THR A 497 -2.82 -24.52 -5.41
C THR A 497 -2.37 -23.53 -6.48
N GLY A 498 -1.92 -24.05 -7.63
CA GLY A 498 -1.36 -23.23 -8.70
C GLY A 498 -1.72 -23.71 -10.09
N ILE A 499 -2.13 -22.80 -10.97
CA ILE A 499 -2.24 -23.06 -12.42
C ILE A 499 -1.28 -22.12 -13.15
N PHE A 500 -0.42 -22.70 -13.99
CA PHE A 500 0.58 -22.00 -14.75
C PHE A 500 0.35 -22.19 -16.25
N ASN A 501 0.55 -21.16 -17.07
CA ASN A 501 0.82 -21.42 -18.49
C ASN A 501 2.28 -21.86 -18.65
N THR A 502 3.22 -21.01 -18.22
CA THR A 502 4.65 -21.25 -18.39
C THR A 502 5.43 -21.09 -17.09
N ILE A 503 6.30 -22.05 -16.81
CA ILE A 503 7.35 -22.00 -15.79
C ILE A 503 8.69 -22.17 -16.50
N THR A 504 9.59 -21.21 -16.34
CA THR A 504 10.98 -21.32 -16.78
C THR A 504 11.90 -21.26 -15.57
N ASN A 505 12.75 -22.28 -15.41
CA ASN A 505 13.75 -22.32 -14.37
C ASN A 505 15.16 -22.24 -14.95
N LYS A 506 15.99 -21.38 -14.37
CA LYS A 506 17.42 -21.24 -14.68
C LYS A 506 18.21 -21.27 -13.39
N LYS A 507 19.48 -21.66 -13.47
CA LYS A 507 20.38 -21.49 -12.32
C LYS A 507 20.84 -20.04 -12.22
N GLY A 508 20.84 -19.51 -10.99
CA GLY A 508 21.43 -18.21 -10.67
C GLY A 508 22.95 -18.25 -10.69
N GLN A 509 23.57 -17.07 -10.68
CA GLN A 509 25.03 -16.94 -10.54
C GLN A 509 25.49 -16.93 -9.08
N THR A 510 24.59 -17.15 -8.11
CA THR A 510 24.97 -17.06 -6.70
C THR A 510 25.69 -18.33 -6.26
N ILE A 511 26.84 -18.18 -5.62
CA ILE A 511 27.68 -19.29 -5.11
C ILE A 511 27.01 -19.98 -3.89
N ILE A 512 25.86 -19.45 -3.43
CA ILE A 512 25.52 -19.45 -2.01
C ILE A 512 24.25 -20.26 -1.74
N THR A 513 23.35 -20.51 -2.70
CA THR A 513 22.13 -21.32 -2.46
C THR A 513 22.40 -22.83 -2.59
N ASN A 514 21.48 -23.67 -2.09
CA ASN A 514 21.47 -25.12 -2.39
C ASN A 514 21.26 -25.44 -3.90
N GLY A 515 21.29 -24.43 -4.77
CA GLY A 515 21.38 -24.51 -6.23
C GLY A 515 20.08 -24.86 -6.95
N ALA A 516 18.94 -24.91 -6.24
CA ALA A 516 17.65 -25.29 -6.80
C ALA A 516 16.55 -24.29 -6.44
N SER A 517 15.69 -23.99 -7.40
CA SER A 517 14.39 -23.34 -7.15
C SER A 517 13.44 -24.36 -6.52
N LYS A 518 12.56 -23.93 -5.60
CA LYS A 518 11.57 -24.77 -4.93
C LYS A 518 10.17 -24.23 -5.11
N ILE A 519 9.22 -25.09 -5.45
CA ILE A 519 7.78 -24.82 -5.37
C ILE A 519 7.16 -25.84 -4.41
N THR A 520 6.49 -25.36 -3.36
CA THR A 520 5.66 -26.20 -2.49
C THR A 520 4.20 -25.86 -2.70
N ALA A 521 3.39 -26.88 -2.98
CA ALA A 521 1.96 -26.74 -3.22
C ALA A 521 1.17 -27.97 -2.80
N ASN A 522 -0.16 -27.94 -2.84
CA ASN A 522 -0.99 -29.13 -2.71
C ASN A 522 -1.29 -29.77 -4.07
N ALA A 523 -1.41 -28.97 -5.13
CA ALA A 523 -1.61 -29.41 -6.51
C ALA A 523 -1.20 -28.32 -7.49
N LEU A 524 -0.71 -28.72 -8.66
CA LEU A 524 -0.23 -27.83 -9.70
C LEU A 524 -0.66 -28.30 -11.11
N ASN A 525 -1.01 -27.34 -11.97
CA ASN A 525 -1.18 -27.57 -13.41
C ASN A 525 -0.22 -26.70 -14.21
N VAL A 526 0.31 -27.24 -15.32
CA VAL A 526 1.09 -26.50 -16.31
C VAL A 526 0.43 -26.70 -17.69
N ASN A 527 -0.04 -25.61 -18.28
CA ASN A 527 -0.83 -25.64 -19.52
C ASN A 527 0.03 -25.58 -20.79
N GLU A 528 1.18 -24.91 -20.76
CA GLU A 528 1.99 -24.68 -21.96
C GLU A 528 3.42 -25.22 -21.83
N LEU A 529 4.18 -24.77 -20.84
CA LEU A 529 5.61 -25.10 -20.75
C LEU A 529 6.13 -25.13 -19.30
N LEU A 530 6.82 -26.21 -18.93
CA LEU A 530 7.75 -26.24 -17.80
C LEU A 530 9.16 -26.48 -18.35
N HIS A 531 9.99 -25.45 -18.36
CA HIS A 531 11.34 -25.49 -18.95
C HIS A 531 12.41 -25.43 -17.88
N ILE A 532 13.20 -26.50 -17.74
CA ILE A 532 14.43 -26.51 -16.95
C ILE A 532 15.60 -26.24 -17.90
N LYS A 533 16.11 -25.01 -17.88
CA LYS A 533 17.11 -24.56 -18.85
C LYS A 533 18.52 -24.97 -18.48
N ASP A 534 19.34 -25.21 -19.49
CA ASP A 534 20.79 -25.21 -19.35
C ASP A 534 21.32 -23.76 -19.38
N SER A 535 22.54 -23.54 -18.87
CA SER A 535 23.27 -22.28 -19.00
C SER A 535 24.72 -22.54 -19.39
N SER A 536 25.58 -21.52 -19.44
CA SER A 536 26.99 -21.71 -19.81
C SER A 536 27.85 -22.42 -18.76
N LYS A 537 27.39 -22.50 -17.50
CA LYS A 537 28.21 -23.03 -16.38
C LYS A 537 27.43 -23.98 -15.46
N HIS A 538 26.13 -23.75 -15.31
CA HIS A 538 25.28 -24.54 -14.44
C HIS A 538 23.86 -24.63 -15.00
N SER A 539 23.29 -25.82 -15.06
CA SER A 539 21.89 -25.97 -15.47
C SER A 539 20.94 -25.69 -14.30
N GLY A 540 19.70 -25.32 -14.63
CA GLY A 540 18.63 -25.14 -13.66
C GLY A 540 18.31 -26.44 -12.91
N VAL A 541 18.03 -26.31 -11.61
CA VAL A 541 17.50 -27.41 -10.78
C VAL A 541 16.21 -26.94 -10.15
N MET A 542 15.14 -27.72 -10.28
CA MET A 542 13.85 -27.43 -9.64
C MET A 542 13.44 -28.54 -8.70
N LYS A 543 12.87 -28.17 -7.56
CA LYS A 543 12.17 -29.07 -6.65
C LYS A 543 10.71 -28.66 -6.59
N ILE A 544 9.81 -29.59 -6.84
CA ILE A 544 8.36 -29.41 -6.65
C ILE A 544 7.94 -30.39 -5.57
N GLU A 545 7.34 -29.89 -4.49
CA GLU A 545 6.87 -30.68 -3.36
C GLU A 545 5.36 -30.53 -3.22
N LEU A 546 4.64 -31.63 -3.39
CA LEU A 546 3.18 -31.66 -3.42
C LEU A 546 2.60 -32.33 -2.18
N ASN A 547 2.03 -31.52 -1.30
CA ASN A 547 1.42 -31.96 -0.05
C ASN A 547 -0.07 -32.17 -0.29
N GLY A 548 -0.45 -33.37 -0.74
CA GLY A 548 -1.84 -33.73 -1.04
C GLY A 548 -2.73 -33.88 0.22
N SER A 549 -2.75 -32.91 1.13
CA SER A 549 -3.48 -32.95 2.40
C SER A 549 -4.91 -32.41 2.29
N GLU A 550 -5.15 -31.40 1.47
CA GLU A 550 -6.45 -30.70 1.38
C GLU A 550 -7.26 -31.04 0.11
N GLU A 551 -8.59 -31.07 0.23
CA GLU A 551 -9.50 -31.22 -0.91
C GLU A 551 -9.47 -29.96 -1.79
N ILE A 552 -9.60 -30.15 -3.11
CA ILE A 552 -9.59 -29.07 -4.10
C ILE A 552 -10.95 -29.07 -4.80
N LYS A 553 -11.65 -27.94 -4.74
CA LYS A 553 -12.95 -27.75 -5.38
C LYS A 553 -12.87 -26.59 -6.35
N GLN A 554 -13.13 -26.86 -7.64
CA GLN A 554 -13.27 -25.86 -8.68
C GLN A 554 -14.73 -25.85 -9.16
N GLU A 555 -15.32 -24.66 -9.30
CA GLU A 555 -16.74 -24.46 -9.62
C GLU A 555 -16.86 -23.79 -11.00
N PHE A 556 -16.62 -24.56 -12.05
CA PHE A 556 -16.63 -24.07 -13.43
C PHE A 556 -18.02 -23.68 -13.93
N ASP A 557 -19.08 -24.17 -13.29
CA ASP A 557 -20.48 -23.84 -13.55
C ASP A 557 -20.80 -22.35 -13.31
N LYS A 558 -19.96 -21.66 -12.52
CA LYS A 558 -20.09 -20.23 -12.24
C LYS A 558 -19.46 -19.32 -13.30
N TYR A 559 -18.75 -19.87 -14.28
CA TYR A 559 -18.06 -19.07 -15.29
C TYR A 559 -19.03 -18.57 -16.35
N LEU A 560 -18.67 -17.45 -17.00
CA LEU A 560 -19.51 -16.86 -18.04
C LEU A 560 -19.39 -17.65 -19.34
N ASN A 561 -20.49 -18.23 -19.83
CA ASN A 561 -20.49 -18.88 -21.13
C ASN A 561 -20.33 -17.87 -22.27
N VAL A 562 -19.35 -18.07 -23.12
CA VAL A 562 -19.12 -17.28 -24.35
C VAL A 562 -19.40 -18.13 -25.59
N GLY A 563 -19.96 -17.52 -26.62
CA GLY A 563 -20.40 -18.21 -27.84
C GLY A 563 -19.30 -18.54 -28.84
N VAL A 564 -18.05 -18.63 -28.40
CA VAL A 564 -16.87 -18.89 -29.24
C VAL A 564 -16.14 -20.14 -28.74
N ASP A 565 -15.48 -20.86 -29.64
CA ASP A 565 -14.66 -22.01 -29.26
C ASP A 565 -13.27 -21.58 -28.77
N SER A 566 -12.55 -22.51 -28.15
CA SER A 566 -11.25 -22.23 -27.57
C SER A 566 -10.14 -21.89 -28.58
N LYS A 567 -10.27 -22.34 -29.84
CA LYS A 567 -9.26 -22.10 -30.88
C LYS A 567 -9.39 -20.68 -31.40
N ASP A 568 -10.61 -20.23 -31.66
CA ASP A 568 -10.88 -18.87 -32.11
C ASP A 568 -10.56 -17.87 -31.01
N LEU A 569 -10.96 -18.16 -29.76
CA LEU A 569 -10.67 -17.31 -28.59
C LEU A 569 -9.17 -17.00 -28.44
N LYS A 570 -8.28 -18.00 -28.62
CA LYS A 570 -6.82 -17.82 -28.50
C LYS A 570 -6.21 -16.90 -29.57
N ASN A 571 -6.92 -16.65 -30.67
CA ASN A 571 -6.46 -15.79 -31.76
C ASN A 571 -7.09 -14.39 -31.73
N MET A 572 -7.96 -14.10 -30.76
CA MET A 572 -8.63 -12.80 -30.63
C MET A 572 -7.74 -11.76 -29.94
N SER A 573 -7.92 -10.49 -30.33
CA SER A 573 -7.41 -9.33 -29.63
C SER A 573 -8.19 -9.06 -28.33
N GLY A 574 -7.64 -8.20 -27.45
CA GLY A 574 -8.31 -7.83 -26.21
C GLY A 574 -9.67 -7.16 -26.43
N ASP A 575 -9.78 -6.32 -27.46
CA ASP A 575 -11.03 -5.65 -27.84
C ASP A 575 -12.10 -6.65 -28.29
N GLU A 576 -11.72 -7.64 -29.11
CA GLU A 576 -12.62 -8.72 -29.54
C GLU A 576 -13.08 -9.58 -28.35
N ILE A 577 -12.16 -9.92 -27.43
CA ILE A 577 -12.49 -10.64 -26.20
C ILE A 577 -13.44 -9.82 -25.31
N ALA A 578 -13.20 -8.52 -25.17
CA ALA A 578 -14.08 -7.63 -24.42
C ALA A 578 -15.48 -7.55 -25.05
N GLU A 579 -15.58 -7.58 -26.39
CA GLU A 579 -16.86 -7.55 -27.09
C GLU A 579 -17.67 -8.85 -26.90
N ILE A 580 -17.02 -10.02 -26.96
CA ILE A 580 -17.72 -11.29 -26.71
C ILE A 580 -18.19 -11.41 -25.25
N ILE A 581 -17.42 -10.89 -24.30
CA ILE A 581 -17.80 -10.87 -22.88
C ILE A 581 -19.03 -9.97 -22.70
N LYS A 582 -19.01 -8.75 -23.27
CA LYS A 582 -20.17 -7.83 -23.21
C LYS A 582 -21.43 -8.45 -23.83
N LYS A 583 -21.30 -9.14 -24.96
CA LYS A 583 -22.43 -9.85 -25.61
C LYS A 583 -22.95 -10.99 -24.73
N ALA A 584 -22.06 -11.76 -24.10
CA ALA A 584 -22.43 -12.82 -23.18
C ALA A 584 -23.14 -12.27 -21.92
N GLU A 585 -22.64 -11.19 -21.33
CA GLU A 585 -23.27 -10.50 -20.18
C GLU A 585 -24.70 -10.04 -20.52
N ALA A 586 -24.93 -9.54 -21.74
CA ALA A 586 -26.25 -9.09 -22.20
C ALA A 586 -27.26 -10.23 -22.43
N ASN A 587 -26.79 -11.44 -22.74
CA ASN A 587 -27.64 -12.60 -23.03
C ASN A 587 -28.06 -13.40 -21.76
N GLY A 588 -27.61 -12.96 -20.57
CA GLY A 588 -27.88 -13.59 -19.29
C GLY A 588 -26.70 -14.46 -18.82
N SER A 589 -26.25 -14.26 -17.58
CA SER A 589 -25.16 -15.03 -16.97
C SER A 589 -25.67 -16.26 -16.21
N ASN A 590 -24.84 -17.31 -16.17
CA ASN A 590 -25.12 -18.53 -15.41
C ASN A 590 -24.84 -18.39 -13.90
N GLY A 591 -24.19 -17.30 -13.47
CA GLY A 591 -23.81 -17.02 -12.08
C GLY A 591 -23.83 -15.52 -11.75
N ASN A 592 -23.48 -15.15 -10.52
CA ASN A 592 -23.38 -13.74 -10.12
C ASN A 592 -22.16 -13.08 -10.79
N THR A 593 -22.26 -11.81 -11.17
CA THR A 593 -21.15 -11.08 -11.82
C THR A 593 -19.83 -11.17 -11.05
N THR A 594 -19.87 -11.12 -9.72
CA THR A 594 -18.68 -11.22 -8.85
C THR A 594 -18.00 -12.59 -8.90
N ASP A 595 -18.71 -13.64 -9.33
CA ASP A 595 -18.15 -14.98 -9.48
C ASP A 595 -17.23 -15.04 -10.68
N TYR A 596 -17.70 -14.55 -11.84
CA TYR A 596 -16.95 -14.61 -13.09
C TYR A 596 -16.17 -13.34 -13.43
N LYS A 597 -16.41 -12.18 -12.81
CA LYS A 597 -15.72 -10.91 -13.14
C LYS A 597 -15.42 -10.09 -11.90
N ASN A 598 -14.15 -9.78 -11.69
CA ASN A 598 -13.67 -9.05 -10.52
C ASN A 598 -12.27 -8.47 -10.77
N ALA A 599 -11.64 -7.86 -9.76
CA ALA A 599 -10.32 -7.24 -9.90
C ALA A 599 -9.21 -8.22 -10.34
N SER A 600 -9.38 -9.53 -10.14
CA SER A 600 -8.44 -10.56 -10.58
C SER A 600 -8.55 -10.94 -12.07
N GLY A 601 -9.66 -10.63 -12.75
CA GLY A 601 -9.91 -11.04 -14.14
C GLY A 601 -11.34 -11.46 -14.43
N THR A 602 -11.54 -12.01 -15.63
CA THR A 602 -12.83 -12.56 -16.09
C THR A 602 -12.71 -14.05 -16.38
N TYR A 603 -13.59 -14.88 -15.82
CA TYR A 603 -13.63 -16.33 -15.98
C TYR A 603 -14.74 -16.71 -16.96
N ILE A 604 -14.37 -17.43 -18.01
CA ILE A 604 -15.27 -17.75 -19.12
C ILE A 604 -15.24 -19.25 -19.44
N THR A 605 -16.35 -19.72 -20.02
CA THR A 605 -16.48 -21.08 -20.58
C THR A 605 -16.78 -20.96 -22.07
N THR A 606 -15.97 -21.58 -22.91
CA THR A 606 -16.13 -21.58 -24.37
C THR A 606 -17.20 -22.57 -24.83
N SER A 607 -17.65 -22.45 -26.07
CA SER A 607 -18.70 -23.33 -26.64
C SER A 607 -18.27 -24.80 -26.77
N ASP A 608 -16.96 -25.08 -26.81
CA ASP A 608 -16.38 -26.42 -26.76
C ASP A 608 -16.14 -26.93 -25.32
N GLY A 609 -16.63 -26.21 -24.31
CA GLY A 609 -16.63 -26.63 -22.91
C GLY A 609 -15.31 -26.43 -22.17
N LYS A 610 -14.38 -25.63 -22.70
CA LYS A 610 -13.13 -25.29 -22.01
C LYS A 610 -13.30 -24.04 -21.16
N HIS A 611 -12.51 -23.95 -20.09
CA HIS A 611 -12.59 -22.88 -19.12
C HIS A 611 -11.34 -22.01 -19.18
N TYR A 612 -11.49 -20.70 -19.17
CA TYR A 612 -10.39 -19.75 -19.24
C TYR A 612 -10.55 -18.63 -18.21
N LEU A 613 -9.43 -18.22 -17.65
CA LEU A 613 -9.25 -16.93 -17.02
C LEU A 613 -8.68 -15.97 -18.07
N VAL A 614 -9.41 -14.89 -18.36
CA VAL A 614 -8.93 -13.72 -19.09
C VAL A 614 -8.32 -12.75 -18.08
N LEU A 615 -7.01 -12.50 -18.18
CA LEU A 615 -6.35 -11.54 -17.31
C LEU A 615 -6.83 -10.11 -17.63
N PRO A 616 -7.01 -9.24 -16.61
CA PRO A 616 -7.29 -7.83 -16.84
C PRO A 616 -6.19 -7.18 -17.69
N ASP A 617 -6.57 -6.21 -18.52
CA ASP A 617 -5.61 -5.31 -19.17
C ASP A 617 -4.87 -4.43 -18.15
N ILE A 618 -3.76 -3.82 -18.54
CA ILE A 618 -3.06 -2.80 -17.76
C ILE A 618 -4.04 -1.69 -17.39
N MET A 619 -4.25 -1.49 -16.09
CA MET A 619 -5.14 -0.43 -15.64
C MET A 619 -4.47 0.95 -15.82
N THR A 620 -5.25 1.95 -16.22
CA THR A 620 -4.82 3.34 -16.37
C THR A 620 -5.78 4.27 -15.64
N ASN A 621 -5.31 5.42 -15.17
CA ASN A 621 -6.17 6.50 -14.68
C ASN A 621 -5.63 7.85 -15.20
N GLU A 622 -6.52 8.72 -15.68
CA GLU A 622 -6.15 10.01 -16.30
C GLU A 622 -5.38 10.96 -15.36
N ASN A 623 -5.49 10.76 -14.05
CA ASN A 623 -4.85 11.63 -13.06
C ASN A 623 -3.44 11.18 -12.66
N ILE A 624 -2.98 10.02 -13.16
CA ILE A 624 -1.63 9.49 -12.93
C ILE A 624 -0.95 9.19 -14.26
N THR A 625 0.38 9.18 -14.27
CA THR A 625 1.15 8.77 -15.44
C THR A 625 1.67 7.36 -15.20
N ASN A 626 1.21 6.41 -16.01
CA ASN A 626 1.71 5.03 -15.97
C ASN A 626 3.20 4.97 -16.35
N SER A 627 3.91 4.05 -15.72
CA SER A 627 5.31 3.72 -16.03
C SER A 627 5.44 3.04 -17.38
N THR A 628 6.51 3.35 -18.12
CA THR A 628 6.75 2.83 -19.48
C THR A 628 7.39 1.42 -19.51
N GLY A 629 7.72 0.85 -18.35
CA GLY A 629 8.44 -0.43 -18.21
C GLY A 629 7.56 -1.63 -17.86
N GLN A 630 6.25 -1.53 -18.06
CA GLN A 630 5.29 -2.58 -17.70
C GLN A 630 5.43 -3.81 -18.59
N VAL A 631 5.13 -4.98 -18.02
CA VAL A 631 4.97 -6.20 -18.82
C VAL A 631 3.74 -6.05 -19.68
N ALA A 632 3.91 -6.27 -20.98
CA ALA A 632 2.82 -6.15 -21.94
C ALA A 632 1.66 -7.09 -21.56
N ASN A 633 0.47 -6.52 -21.57
CA ASN A 633 -0.79 -7.20 -21.41
C ASN A 633 -1.80 -6.27 -22.09
N GLY A 634 -2.60 -6.81 -23.01
CA GLY A 634 -3.61 -6.07 -23.74
C GLY A 634 -5.02 -6.60 -23.47
N GLY A 635 -5.23 -7.22 -22.30
CA GLY A 635 -6.50 -7.87 -21.95
C GLY A 635 -6.81 -9.13 -22.75
N ASN A 636 -5.81 -9.74 -23.39
CA ASN A 636 -5.95 -10.93 -24.24
C ASN A 636 -5.16 -12.14 -23.73
N ILE A 637 -4.55 -12.05 -22.54
CA ILE A 637 -3.82 -13.17 -21.95
C ILE A 637 -4.82 -14.14 -21.31
N LEU A 638 -4.73 -15.40 -21.70
CA LEU A 638 -5.65 -16.46 -21.31
C LEU A 638 -4.90 -17.52 -20.50
N ILE A 639 -5.41 -17.88 -19.32
CA ILE A 639 -4.94 -19.04 -18.55
C ILE A 639 -6.05 -20.09 -18.55
N GLU A 640 -5.80 -21.22 -19.19
CA GLU A 640 -6.76 -22.34 -19.21
C GLU A 640 -6.96 -22.89 -17.78
N GLN A 641 -8.21 -22.95 -17.32
CA GLN A 641 -8.57 -23.40 -15.99
C GLN A 641 -8.86 -24.90 -16.02
N THR A 642 -7.80 -25.69 -15.97
CA THR A 642 -7.86 -27.15 -15.94
C THR A 642 -8.10 -27.67 -14.51
N GLU A 643 -8.65 -28.88 -14.39
CA GLU A 643 -8.91 -29.51 -13.09
C GLU A 643 -7.60 -29.83 -12.37
N LEU A 644 -7.52 -29.42 -11.10
CA LEU A 644 -6.38 -29.66 -10.22
C LEU A 644 -6.52 -31.01 -9.51
N THR A 645 -5.45 -31.80 -9.53
CA THR A 645 -5.43 -33.10 -8.87
C THR A 645 -4.59 -33.05 -7.60
N LYS A 646 -5.21 -33.36 -6.46
CA LYS A 646 -4.56 -33.38 -5.14
C LYS A 646 -3.26 -34.20 -5.17
N GLY A 647 -2.17 -33.59 -4.72
CA GLY A 647 -0.85 -34.22 -4.64
C GLY A 647 -0.20 -34.50 -6.00
N ALA A 648 -0.67 -33.87 -7.08
CA ALA A 648 -0.16 -34.10 -8.43
C ALA A 648 0.23 -32.83 -9.18
N LEU A 649 1.23 -32.98 -10.05
CA LEU A 649 1.58 -32.05 -11.11
C LEU A 649 0.95 -32.58 -12.40
N ASN A 650 -0.03 -31.86 -12.95
CA ASN A 650 -0.63 -32.18 -14.23
C ASN A 650 0.05 -31.37 -15.34
N ASN A 651 0.67 -32.06 -16.30
CA ASN A 651 1.25 -31.47 -17.49
C ASN A 651 0.28 -31.59 -18.67
N TYR A 652 -0.36 -30.48 -19.05
CA TYR A 652 -1.19 -30.35 -20.25
C TYR A 652 -0.40 -29.76 -21.44
N GLY A 653 0.77 -29.16 -21.17
CA GLY A 653 1.69 -28.62 -22.17
C GLY A 653 2.93 -29.48 -22.40
N LYS A 654 4.10 -28.85 -22.35
CA LYS A 654 5.39 -29.51 -22.52
C LYS A 654 6.24 -29.37 -21.25
N ILE A 655 6.73 -30.47 -20.70
CA ILE A 655 7.91 -30.43 -19.83
C ILE A 655 9.13 -30.54 -20.72
N LEU A 656 10.02 -29.55 -20.69
CA LEU A 656 11.26 -29.50 -21.44
C LEU A 656 12.44 -29.44 -20.48
N ILE A 657 13.34 -30.40 -20.58
CA ILE A 657 14.62 -30.43 -19.86
C ILE A 657 15.71 -30.28 -20.92
N ASP A 658 16.52 -29.22 -20.87
CA ASP A 658 17.61 -29.02 -21.84
C ASP A 658 18.69 -30.11 -21.73
N ASP A 659 19.57 -30.19 -22.73
CA ASP A 659 20.78 -31.00 -22.66
C ASP A 659 21.72 -30.47 -21.56
N GLY A 660 22.32 -31.37 -20.77
CA GLY A 660 23.19 -31.03 -19.65
C GLY A 660 24.66 -31.32 -19.95
N PHE A 661 25.30 -30.56 -20.84
CA PHE A 661 26.72 -30.76 -21.21
C PHE A 661 27.70 -29.85 -20.46
N VAL A 662 27.23 -29.09 -19.47
CA VAL A 662 28.07 -28.24 -18.61
C VAL A 662 28.71 -29.02 -17.45
N ASP A 663 29.88 -28.56 -17.00
CA ASP A 663 30.66 -29.18 -15.91
C ASP A 663 29.99 -29.11 -14.52
N GLY A 664 28.92 -28.32 -14.38
CA GLY A 664 28.25 -28.07 -13.10
C GLY A 664 27.05 -28.97 -12.80
N ASN A 665 26.02 -28.37 -12.18
CA ASN A 665 24.73 -29.05 -12.00
C ASN A 665 24.14 -29.38 -13.37
N LYS A 666 23.57 -30.58 -13.49
CA LYS A 666 22.78 -31.02 -14.64
C LYS A 666 21.35 -30.48 -14.56
N PRO A 667 20.63 -30.36 -15.68
CA PRO A 667 19.26 -29.88 -15.67
C PRO A 667 18.40 -30.97 -15.03
N THR A 668 17.78 -30.65 -13.90
CA THR A 668 17.08 -31.67 -13.10
C THR A 668 15.79 -31.14 -12.50
N LEU A 669 14.72 -31.94 -12.64
CA LEU A 669 13.45 -31.75 -11.95
C LEU A 669 13.27 -32.85 -10.90
N TYR A 670 13.22 -32.45 -9.64
CA TYR A 670 12.79 -33.29 -8.54
C TYR A 670 11.32 -33.01 -8.24
N LEU A 671 10.50 -34.05 -8.21
CA LEU A 671 9.09 -33.98 -7.85
C LEU A 671 8.82 -34.94 -6.69
N THR A 672 8.31 -34.43 -5.59
CA THR A 672 7.68 -35.22 -4.53
C THR A 672 6.17 -35.09 -4.70
N GLY A 673 5.51 -36.17 -5.09
CA GLY A 673 4.12 -36.17 -5.54
C GLY A 673 3.94 -36.92 -6.86
N ASN A 674 2.70 -36.98 -7.35
CA ASN A 674 2.39 -37.66 -8.61
C ASN A 674 2.69 -36.76 -9.82
N LEU A 675 3.16 -37.36 -10.92
CA LEU A 675 3.29 -36.70 -12.21
C LEU A 675 2.27 -37.28 -13.19
N ASN A 676 1.34 -36.45 -13.65
CA ASN A 676 0.37 -36.83 -14.68
C ASN A 676 0.72 -36.11 -15.99
N ASN A 677 1.21 -36.86 -16.97
CA ASN A 677 1.51 -36.33 -18.29
C ASN A 677 0.33 -36.54 -19.24
N HIS A 678 -0.30 -35.45 -19.66
CA HIS A 678 -1.37 -35.45 -20.66
C HIS A 678 -0.89 -35.06 -22.06
N ASN A 679 0.33 -34.53 -22.18
CA ASN A 679 0.86 -34.03 -23.45
C ASN A 679 2.32 -34.43 -23.64
N THR A 680 3.33 -33.55 -23.52
CA THR A 680 4.70 -33.90 -23.91
C THR A 680 5.70 -33.76 -22.77
N ILE A 681 6.58 -34.74 -22.60
CA ILE A 681 7.83 -34.62 -21.83
C ILE A 681 9.00 -34.81 -22.80
N ASP A 682 9.90 -33.84 -22.85
CA ASP A 682 11.07 -33.82 -23.72
C ASP A 682 12.33 -33.66 -22.87
N LEU A 683 13.15 -34.70 -22.85
CA LEU A 683 14.36 -34.75 -22.05
C LEU A 683 15.60 -34.72 -22.93
N GLY A 684 16.40 -33.67 -22.79
CA GLY A 684 17.74 -33.57 -23.33
C GLY A 684 18.72 -34.57 -22.71
N ALA A 685 19.81 -34.86 -23.40
CA ALA A 685 20.86 -35.74 -22.94
C ALA A 685 21.46 -35.21 -21.62
N ASN A 686 21.78 -36.09 -20.67
CA ASN A 686 22.11 -35.73 -19.28
C ASN A 686 20.99 -35.03 -18.48
N GLY A 687 19.85 -34.70 -19.10
CA GLY A 687 18.66 -34.23 -18.40
C GLY A 687 18.06 -35.31 -17.51
N HIS A 688 17.53 -34.90 -16.36
CA HIS A 688 17.03 -35.82 -15.35
C HIS A 688 15.69 -35.39 -14.75
N ILE A 689 14.78 -36.36 -14.58
CA ILE A 689 13.58 -36.21 -13.76
C ILE A 689 13.58 -37.28 -12.67
N GLU A 690 13.39 -36.87 -11.42
CA GLU A 690 13.20 -37.77 -10.28
C GLU A 690 11.81 -37.54 -9.67
N VAL A 691 10.97 -38.57 -9.70
CA VAL A 691 9.62 -38.56 -9.13
C VAL A 691 9.58 -39.46 -7.90
N THR A 692 9.21 -38.90 -6.75
CA THR A 692 8.85 -39.63 -5.53
C THR A 692 7.34 -39.66 -5.40
N GLY A 693 6.72 -40.63 -6.07
CA GLY A 693 5.28 -40.73 -6.28
C GLY A 693 4.97 -41.55 -7.53
N ASN A 694 3.69 -41.60 -7.93
CA ASN A 694 3.29 -42.30 -9.14
C ASN A 694 3.45 -41.43 -10.38
N PHE A 695 3.75 -42.07 -11.50
CA PHE A 695 3.80 -41.44 -12.82
C PHE A 695 2.69 -42.01 -13.69
N ASN A 696 1.81 -41.16 -14.23
CA ASN A 696 0.76 -41.56 -15.17
C ASN A 696 0.97 -40.85 -16.50
N ASN A 697 1.27 -41.61 -17.55
CA ASN A 697 1.53 -41.08 -18.87
C ASN A 697 0.41 -41.41 -19.83
N LYS A 698 -0.31 -40.37 -20.27
CA LYS A 698 -1.26 -40.38 -21.40
C LYS A 698 -0.69 -39.65 -22.62
N GLY A 699 0.48 -39.05 -22.46
CA GLY A 699 1.17 -38.20 -23.42
C GLY A 699 2.40 -38.84 -24.06
N LYS A 700 3.16 -38.07 -24.85
CA LYS A 700 4.45 -38.46 -25.45
C LYS A 700 5.62 -38.20 -24.50
N ILE A 701 6.62 -39.08 -24.53
CA ILE A 701 7.92 -38.87 -23.85
C ILE A 701 9.04 -39.01 -24.89
N LEU A 702 9.95 -38.05 -24.95
CA LEU A 702 11.12 -38.04 -25.81
C LEU A 702 12.38 -38.07 -24.96
N PHE A 703 13.31 -38.97 -25.29
CA PHE A 703 14.61 -39.09 -24.65
C PHE A 703 15.72 -38.84 -25.65
N SER A 704 16.55 -37.84 -25.39
CA SER A 704 17.74 -37.59 -26.21
C SER A 704 18.90 -38.49 -25.77
N ILE A 705 19.55 -39.13 -26.75
CA ILE A 705 20.82 -39.84 -26.62
C ILE A 705 21.81 -39.10 -27.50
N GLN A 706 22.84 -38.53 -26.88
CA GLN A 706 23.75 -37.62 -27.56
C GLN A 706 25.17 -37.66 -27.00
N ALA A 707 26.16 -37.63 -27.88
CA ALA A 707 27.56 -37.43 -27.53
C ALA A 707 27.82 -35.95 -27.21
N ASN A 708 28.61 -35.67 -26.17
CA ASN A 708 28.91 -34.27 -25.82
C ASN A 708 29.54 -33.56 -27.03
N PRO A 709 28.91 -32.47 -27.54
CA PRO A 709 29.39 -31.79 -28.74
C PRO A 709 30.81 -31.22 -28.54
N ASN A 710 31.14 -30.82 -27.31
CA ASN A 710 32.39 -30.15 -26.96
C ASN A 710 33.50 -31.09 -26.49
N ASP A 711 33.22 -32.38 -26.31
CA ASP A 711 34.20 -33.37 -25.85
C ASP A 711 34.86 -34.11 -27.03
N SER A 712 36.18 -34.30 -26.96
CA SER A 712 36.95 -35.12 -27.90
C SER A 712 36.80 -36.63 -27.67
N ASN A 713 36.38 -37.05 -26.48
CA ASN A 713 36.28 -38.47 -26.10
C ASN A 713 35.01 -39.16 -26.60
N ASN A 714 34.10 -38.42 -27.26
CA ASN A 714 32.86 -38.94 -27.83
C ASN A 714 31.97 -39.69 -26.81
N GLU A 715 32.00 -39.28 -25.54
CA GLU A 715 31.18 -39.92 -24.52
C GLU A 715 29.68 -39.66 -24.80
N ILE A 716 28.91 -40.74 -24.94
CA ILE A 716 27.46 -40.70 -25.17
C ILE A 716 26.75 -40.57 -23.84
N LYS A 717 25.85 -39.60 -23.75
CA LYS A 717 24.99 -39.34 -22.60
C LYS A 717 23.53 -39.55 -23.01
N ASN A 718 22.73 -40.05 -22.09
CA ASN A 718 21.29 -40.21 -22.28
C ASN A 718 20.50 -39.43 -21.23
N ALA A 719 19.30 -39.02 -21.59
CA ALA A 719 18.28 -38.58 -20.65
C ALA A 719 17.86 -39.73 -19.71
N SER A 720 17.39 -39.40 -18.51
CA SER A 720 16.85 -40.41 -17.59
C SER A 720 15.69 -39.90 -16.73
N MET A 721 14.76 -40.80 -16.44
CA MET A 721 13.63 -40.58 -15.53
C MET A 721 13.60 -41.69 -14.47
N ASN A 722 13.65 -41.31 -13.20
CA ASN A 722 13.58 -42.23 -12.07
C ASN A 722 12.29 -42.02 -11.28
N ILE A 723 11.53 -43.09 -11.05
CA ILE A 723 10.20 -43.06 -10.44
C ILE A 723 10.22 -43.99 -9.22
N LYS A 724 10.18 -43.41 -8.03
CA LYS A 724 10.03 -44.14 -6.75
C LYS A 724 8.55 -44.35 -6.47
N GLY A 725 7.92 -45.15 -7.32
CA GLY A 725 6.50 -45.46 -7.30
C GLY A 725 6.07 -46.22 -8.54
N LYS A 726 4.77 -46.29 -8.79
CA LYS A 726 4.20 -46.95 -9.97
C LYS A 726 4.25 -46.04 -11.19
N ALA A 727 4.76 -46.55 -12.30
CA ALA A 727 4.68 -45.92 -13.62
C ALA A 727 3.57 -46.58 -14.46
N THR A 728 2.57 -45.81 -14.89
CA THR A 728 1.50 -46.27 -15.78
C THR A 728 1.67 -45.60 -17.13
N LEU A 729 1.81 -46.40 -18.19
CA LEU A 729 2.01 -45.95 -19.56
C LEU A 729 0.80 -46.31 -20.42
N ASP A 730 0.14 -45.32 -20.99
CA ASP A 730 -0.93 -45.54 -21.96
C ASP A 730 -0.33 -45.91 -23.32
N ILE A 731 -0.65 -47.13 -23.78
CA ILE A 731 -0.21 -47.70 -25.06
C ILE A 731 -1.40 -47.87 -26.03
N SER A 732 -2.50 -47.19 -25.77
CA SER A 732 -3.72 -47.28 -26.58
C SER A 732 -3.47 -46.82 -28.02
N PRO A 733 -4.06 -47.46 -29.04
CA PRO A 733 -3.95 -47.01 -30.42
C PRO A 733 -4.51 -45.58 -30.56
N GLY A 734 -3.72 -44.66 -31.12
CA GLY A 734 -4.10 -43.25 -31.25
C GLY A 734 -3.87 -42.40 -29.99
N SER A 735 -3.42 -42.98 -28.88
CA SER A 735 -2.84 -42.20 -27.78
C SER A 735 -1.52 -41.58 -28.25
N THR A 736 -1.13 -40.44 -27.68
CA THR A 736 0.15 -39.79 -27.98
C THR A 736 1.35 -40.51 -27.34
N GLY A 737 1.12 -41.63 -26.62
CA GLY A 737 2.07 -42.27 -25.70
C GLY A 737 2.90 -43.44 -26.23
N ALA A 738 3.73 -43.21 -27.25
CA ALA A 738 4.58 -44.26 -27.81
C ALA A 738 5.96 -44.46 -27.15
N LEU A 739 6.48 -43.50 -26.37
CA LEU A 739 7.93 -43.37 -26.07
C LEU A 739 8.76 -43.16 -27.36
N GLN A 740 9.68 -42.21 -27.34
CA GLN A 740 10.63 -41.98 -28.43
C GLN A 740 12.03 -41.77 -27.86
N ALA A 741 13.04 -42.38 -28.49
CA ALA A 741 14.45 -42.14 -28.18
C ALA A 741 15.14 -41.61 -29.44
N ASP A 742 15.72 -40.42 -29.35
CA ASP A 742 16.31 -39.70 -30.47
C ASP A 742 17.84 -39.69 -30.41
N ILE A 743 18.47 -40.02 -31.54
CA ILE A 743 19.91 -39.88 -31.74
C ILE A 743 20.13 -38.50 -32.37
N ALA A 744 20.68 -37.57 -31.60
CA ALA A 744 20.63 -36.15 -31.93
C ALA A 744 21.56 -35.71 -33.07
N ASP A 745 22.65 -36.44 -33.35
CA ASP A 745 23.63 -36.04 -34.36
C ASP A 745 24.47 -37.19 -34.94
N SER A 746 25.15 -36.90 -36.05
CA SER A 746 25.99 -37.85 -36.78
C SER A 746 27.23 -38.30 -35.99
N LYS A 747 27.74 -37.46 -35.08
CA LYS A 747 28.84 -37.79 -34.16
C LYS A 747 28.41 -38.88 -33.18
N THR A 748 27.22 -38.74 -32.61
CA THR A 748 26.57 -39.70 -31.73
C THR A 748 26.32 -41.02 -32.46
N LEU A 749 25.73 -40.95 -33.67
CA LEU A 749 25.48 -42.13 -34.48
C LEU A 749 26.77 -42.90 -34.80
N SER A 750 27.83 -42.18 -35.19
CA SER A 750 29.15 -42.78 -35.46
C SER A 750 29.76 -43.41 -34.21
N SER A 751 29.57 -42.78 -33.04
CA SER A 751 30.07 -43.27 -31.76
C SER A 751 29.35 -44.54 -31.32
N ILE A 752 28.03 -44.59 -31.46
CA ILE A 752 27.22 -45.80 -31.22
C ILE A 752 27.66 -46.92 -32.17
N SER A 753 27.82 -46.63 -33.46
CA SER A 753 28.26 -47.61 -34.45
C SER A 753 29.64 -48.20 -34.12
N ASN A 754 30.59 -47.37 -33.69
CA ASN A 754 31.91 -47.84 -33.27
C ASN A 754 31.86 -48.71 -32.01
N GLN A 755 30.98 -48.40 -31.05
CA GLN A 755 30.79 -49.21 -29.84
C GLN A 755 30.18 -50.58 -30.16
N LEU A 756 29.24 -50.65 -31.11
CA LEU A 756 28.61 -51.89 -31.57
C LEU A 756 29.57 -52.83 -32.33
N ASN A 757 30.67 -52.30 -32.89
CA ASN A 757 31.73 -53.11 -33.52
C ASN A 757 32.65 -53.80 -32.49
N GLY A 758 32.57 -53.40 -31.21
CA GLY A 758 33.12 -54.15 -30.07
C GLY A 758 32.10 -55.16 -29.53
N SER A 759 32.55 -56.23 -28.87
CA SER A 759 31.69 -57.35 -28.42
C SER A 759 30.63 -57.03 -27.34
N ASN A 760 30.36 -55.75 -27.05
CA ASN A 760 29.44 -55.30 -26.00
C ASN A 760 28.32 -54.42 -26.58
N ALA A 761 27.09 -54.94 -26.60
CA ALA A 761 25.91 -54.11 -26.86
C ALA A 761 25.74 -53.07 -25.74
N VAL A 762 25.41 -51.82 -26.11
CA VAL A 762 25.20 -50.72 -25.15
C VAL A 762 23.71 -50.57 -24.87
N GLU A 763 23.33 -50.76 -23.61
CA GLU A 763 21.96 -50.57 -23.12
C GLU A 763 21.82 -49.18 -22.47
N TYR A 764 20.81 -48.41 -22.87
CA TYR A 764 20.49 -47.10 -22.30
C TYR A 764 19.24 -47.19 -21.42
N LYS A 765 19.41 -46.94 -20.12
CA LYS A 765 18.30 -46.96 -19.15
C LYS A 765 17.62 -45.59 -19.10
N LEU A 766 16.47 -45.48 -19.79
CA LEU A 766 15.72 -44.23 -19.93
C LEU A 766 14.70 -44.02 -18.82
N ILE A 767 14.00 -45.09 -18.40
CA ILE A 767 13.03 -45.05 -17.29
C ILE A 767 13.38 -46.15 -16.29
N THR A 768 13.48 -45.78 -15.01
CA THR A 768 13.55 -46.71 -13.89
C THR A 768 12.35 -46.48 -12.98
N ALA A 769 11.58 -47.52 -12.67
CA ALA A 769 10.41 -47.45 -11.79
C ALA A 769 10.33 -48.66 -10.85
N GLU A 770 9.66 -48.53 -9.71
CA GLU A 770 9.41 -49.67 -8.80
C GLU A 770 8.50 -50.72 -9.44
N SER A 771 7.50 -50.26 -10.20
CA SER A 771 6.65 -51.10 -11.04
C SER A 771 6.22 -50.33 -12.29
N ILE A 772 6.03 -51.06 -13.39
CA ILE A 772 5.56 -50.50 -14.66
C ILE A 772 4.28 -51.22 -15.06
N SER A 773 3.27 -50.45 -15.44
CA SER A 773 2.00 -50.95 -15.96
C SER A 773 1.66 -50.27 -17.26
N TYR A 774 0.94 -50.98 -18.11
CA TYR A 774 0.53 -50.53 -19.43
C TYR A 774 -0.99 -50.51 -19.48
N THR A 775 -1.58 -49.36 -19.78
CA THR A 775 -3.01 -49.23 -20.02
C THR A 775 -3.27 -49.29 -21.52
N TYR A 776 -4.23 -50.10 -21.93
CA TYR A 776 -4.67 -50.22 -23.32
C TYR A 776 -6.18 -50.05 -23.38
N THR A 777 -6.61 -49.06 -24.15
CA THR A 777 -7.99 -48.70 -24.40
C THR A 777 -8.27 -48.77 -25.90
N GLN A 778 -9.33 -49.50 -26.28
CA GLN A 778 -9.81 -49.57 -27.66
C GLN A 778 -11.35 -49.58 -27.65
N GLY A 779 -11.97 -48.51 -28.13
CA GLY A 779 -13.41 -48.28 -27.94
C GLY A 779 -13.75 -48.20 -26.45
N ASP A 780 -14.78 -48.93 -26.02
CA ASP A 780 -15.21 -48.97 -24.62
C ASP A 780 -14.41 -49.97 -23.75
N TYR A 781 -13.48 -50.73 -24.36
CA TYR A 781 -12.65 -51.70 -23.65
C TYR A 781 -11.39 -51.04 -23.12
N THR A 782 -11.18 -51.07 -21.79
CA THR A 782 -9.94 -50.64 -21.13
C THR A 782 -9.38 -51.78 -20.29
N THR A 783 -8.09 -52.09 -20.46
CA THR A 783 -7.38 -53.08 -19.65
C THR A 783 -6.03 -52.53 -19.18
N THR A 784 -5.51 -53.06 -18.07
CA THR A 784 -4.19 -52.70 -17.53
C THR A 784 -3.36 -53.96 -17.34
N PHE A 785 -2.16 -53.97 -17.91
CA PHE A 785 -1.18 -55.05 -17.77
C PHE A 785 -0.07 -54.57 -16.84
N ASP A 786 0.13 -55.25 -15.72
CA ASP A 786 1.29 -55.00 -14.87
C ASP A 786 2.47 -55.85 -15.37
N LYS A 787 3.66 -55.25 -15.52
CA LYS A 787 4.88 -56.03 -15.77
C LYS A 787 5.15 -56.88 -14.53
N GLY A 788 4.96 -58.18 -14.63
CA GLY A 788 5.23 -59.12 -13.54
C GLY A 788 6.70 -59.07 -13.11
N THR A 789 6.97 -59.25 -11.82
CA THR A 789 8.32 -59.31 -11.24
C THR A 789 9.15 -60.52 -11.67
N ASN A 790 8.63 -61.39 -12.55
CA ASN A 790 9.34 -62.55 -13.08
C ASN A 790 9.32 -62.55 -14.62
N GLY A 791 10.35 -61.94 -15.22
CA GLY A 791 10.67 -62.03 -16.66
C GLY A 791 10.23 -60.84 -17.48
#